data_AF-A0A7V8V6C2-F1
#
_entry.id   AF-A0A7V8V6C2-F1
#
_cell.length_a   1.000
_cell.length_b   1.000
_cell.length_c   1.000
_cell.angle_alpha   90.00
_cell.angle_beta   90.00
_cell.angle_gamma   90.00
#
_symmetry.space_group_name_H-M   'P 1'
#
loop_
_entity.id
_entity.type
_entity.pdbx_description
1 polymer ?
#
loop_
_entity_poly.entity_id
_entity_poly.type
_entity_poly.pdbx_seq_one_letter_code
_entity_poly.pdbx_strand_id
1 'polypeptide(L)'
;MFLRILHFTLILLVLATSAKAQTKQASQKNLELYVLMGQSNMAGRGELEDTPEPIHPRVQMLTFENQWEPAIEPLHNDNPHLAGAGLGASFAKEMAEAKPMATIGIVPCAVGGTPLSRWQKGGELYERTLKRIQAAMPAGKLKGIVWHQGETDALDPDLASSYGERLSTMIEDLRTDLSMPKLPFVAGQVGDFAPDMRKGKTNHWKMVNRQIADLPQRNTSVAVVESVGLSDQGDSVHFDTPSLRTFGKRYAAAMIDLQAKAGSVAPYSSFLPLTTNSVAQVNRAKTAGLLDIAPVNLPQQDNSDCNHFGWPIATTVGDTIVVMHRRIPGHNRKGAGAPDDTMSYGIVLRSEDGGQTWSSPYDLRDCMSPENRTRGGLVPLSHRAKFDPKNMSPEGYKIHLHSIGTTRDGAIVAINNHGVFRSEDAGRTWKHFPKALREDTFPHEMVNLGPRIIDHPQRGLLAFGNWFGEVNTAHTLQNSLVILSSQDGGETWTTDDRPAGFPQYEPAALLFNDEVLFVTRDQTKVRSHKQMAWNKEGNPIVIDTNLKNPRYVDTVDFSFNPVTKRFEIVRSERYHMELWLWSIDPKDWETGQWTRECRLLGCEGKFYQTADGFHPAGAVIDEKKGVQHIFIYSGHPNGPAGIFRITRTLDTRRLTTVISQGQETVSNNH
;
A
#
# COMPACT_ATOMS: atom_id res chain seq x y z
N MET A 1 -61.29 -0.70 -31.60
CA MET A 1 -60.83 -0.73 -30.19
C MET A 1 -60.43 -2.15 -29.73
N PHE A 2 -59.74 -2.92 -30.59
CA PHE A 2 -59.31 -4.31 -30.29
C PHE A 2 -57.87 -4.62 -30.75
N LEU A 3 -57.11 -3.63 -31.20
CA LEU A 3 -55.74 -3.82 -31.71
C LEU A 3 -54.65 -3.14 -30.87
N ARG A 4 -55.02 -2.44 -29.77
CA ARG A 4 -54.08 -1.79 -28.84
C ARG A 4 -53.85 -2.55 -27.53
N ILE A 5 -54.64 -3.60 -27.27
CA ILE A 5 -54.51 -4.41 -26.04
C ILE A 5 -53.52 -5.57 -26.23
N LEU A 6 -53.34 -6.07 -27.46
CA LEU A 6 -52.46 -7.22 -27.74
C LEU A 6 -50.95 -6.88 -27.75
N HIS A 7 -50.58 -5.61 -27.96
CA HIS A 7 -49.18 -5.18 -27.96
C HIS A 7 -48.64 -4.90 -26.55
N PHE A 8 -49.52 -4.69 -25.56
CA PHE A 8 -49.11 -4.48 -24.16
C PHE A 8 -48.93 -5.80 -23.40
N THR A 9 -49.60 -6.88 -23.80
CA THR A 9 -49.47 -8.20 -23.16
C THR A 9 -48.24 -8.98 -23.64
N LEU A 10 -47.80 -8.78 -24.90
CA LEU A 10 -46.63 -9.48 -25.44
C LEU A 10 -45.29 -8.89 -24.94
N ILE A 11 -45.25 -7.58 -24.63
CA ILE A 11 -44.05 -6.93 -24.09
C ILE A 11 -43.84 -7.28 -22.60
N LEU A 12 -44.92 -7.50 -21.83
CA LEU A 12 -44.80 -7.98 -20.46
C LEU A 12 -44.40 -9.47 -20.37
N LEU A 13 -44.71 -10.29 -21.37
CA LEU A 13 -44.30 -11.70 -21.36
C LEU A 13 -42.82 -11.89 -21.71
N VAL A 14 -42.25 -11.04 -22.57
CA VAL A 14 -40.81 -11.04 -22.90
C VAL A 14 -39.96 -10.41 -21.77
N LEU A 15 -40.52 -9.48 -21.00
CA LEU A 15 -39.88 -8.94 -19.80
C LEU A 15 -39.95 -9.89 -18.58
N ALA A 16 -40.95 -10.77 -18.52
CA ALA A 16 -41.07 -11.75 -17.44
C ALA A 16 -40.25 -13.03 -17.64
N THR A 17 -39.85 -13.37 -18.87
CA THR A 17 -38.95 -14.51 -19.15
C THR A 17 -37.47 -14.15 -19.05
N SER A 18 -37.11 -12.86 -19.16
CA SER A 18 -35.73 -12.40 -18.90
C SER A 18 -35.46 -12.12 -17.41
N ALA A 19 -36.51 -11.98 -16.59
CA ALA A 19 -36.38 -11.72 -15.15
C ALA A 19 -36.23 -12.99 -14.28
N LYS A 20 -36.33 -14.20 -14.88
CA LYS A 20 -36.17 -15.49 -14.17
C LYS A 20 -34.91 -16.27 -14.52
N ALA A 21 -34.04 -15.74 -15.38
CA ALA A 21 -32.70 -16.27 -15.64
C ALA A 21 -31.59 -15.53 -14.86
N GLN A 22 -31.96 -14.59 -13.98
CA GLN A 22 -31.03 -13.78 -13.20
C GLN A 22 -31.10 -14.13 -11.71
N THR A 23 -31.12 -15.43 -11.40
CA THR A 23 -30.79 -15.92 -10.06
C THR A 23 -29.28 -16.08 -9.93
N LYS A 24 -28.67 -15.18 -9.13
CA LYS A 24 -27.39 -15.35 -8.41
C LYS A 24 -26.13 -15.59 -9.26
N GLN A 25 -25.74 -14.61 -10.07
CA GLN A 25 -24.30 -14.37 -10.30
C GLN A 25 -23.83 -13.37 -9.25
N ALA A 26 -23.36 -13.88 -8.11
CA ALA A 26 -22.66 -13.07 -7.11
C ALA A 26 -21.51 -12.33 -7.83
N SER A 27 -21.28 -11.07 -7.46
CA SER A 27 -20.26 -10.23 -8.08
C SER A 27 -18.88 -10.89 -8.06
N GLN A 28 -18.45 -11.43 -9.21
CA GLN A 28 -17.18 -12.13 -9.46
C GLN A 28 -15.93 -11.21 -9.35
N LYS A 29 -15.96 -10.13 -8.57
CA LYS A 29 -14.80 -9.23 -8.35
C LYS A 29 -13.88 -9.67 -7.20
N ASN A 30 -14.28 -10.63 -6.37
CA ASN A 30 -13.54 -11.05 -5.16
C ASN A 30 -13.24 -12.57 -5.09
N LEU A 31 -13.14 -13.28 -6.22
CA LEU A 31 -12.77 -14.70 -6.24
C LEU A 31 -11.25 -14.87 -6.11
N GLU A 32 -10.81 -15.58 -5.07
CA GLU A 32 -9.42 -15.94 -4.81
C GLU A 32 -9.18 -17.41 -5.13
N LEU A 33 -8.28 -17.67 -6.08
CA LEU A 33 -8.05 -19.00 -6.64
C LEU A 33 -6.89 -19.71 -5.94
N TYR A 34 -7.09 -20.99 -5.63
CA TYR A 34 -6.10 -21.88 -5.04
C TYR A 34 -6.06 -23.20 -5.81
N VAL A 35 -4.86 -23.60 -6.24
CA VAL A 35 -4.68 -24.82 -7.02
C VAL A 35 -4.34 -25.97 -6.10
N LEU A 36 -5.04 -27.10 -6.25
CA LEU A 36 -4.81 -28.32 -5.48
C LEU A 36 -4.09 -29.33 -6.36
N MET A 37 -2.81 -29.57 -6.10
CA MET A 37 -1.92 -30.36 -6.96
C MET A 37 -1.21 -31.48 -6.17
N GLY A 38 -0.83 -32.54 -6.87
CA GLY A 38 -0.10 -33.67 -6.28
C GLY A 38 -0.77 -35.01 -6.56
N GLN A 39 -0.67 -35.96 -5.63
CA GLN A 39 -1.17 -37.33 -5.84
C GLN A 39 -2.40 -37.70 -4.99
N SER A 40 -2.60 -38.99 -4.70
CA SER A 40 -3.84 -39.53 -4.14
C SER A 40 -4.24 -38.90 -2.80
N ASN A 41 -3.29 -38.54 -1.94
CA ASN A 41 -3.57 -37.86 -0.68
C ASN A 41 -3.99 -36.38 -0.84
N MET A 42 -3.60 -35.70 -1.94
CA MET A 42 -4.23 -34.43 -2.33
C MET A 42 -5.62 -34.66 -2.94
N ALA A 43 -5.73 -35.66 -3.82
CA ALA A 43 -6.97 -35.96 -4.52
C ALA A 43 -8.09 -36.34 -3.54
N GLY A 44 -7.75 -37.08 -2.49
CA GLY A 44 -8.64 -37.54 -1.44
C GLY A 44 -8.99 -39.01 -1.62
N ARG A 45 -8.78 -39.80 -0.56
CA ARG A 45 -9.13 -41.23 -0.46
C ARG A 45 -9.88 -41.59 0.82
N GLY A 46 -10.05 -40.61 1.71
CA GLY A 46 -10.74 -40.83 2.98
C GLY A 46 -12.23 -41.12 2.77
N GLU A 47 -12.82 -41.76 3.76
CA GLU A 47 -14.26 -42.01 3.82
C GLU A 47 -15.06 -40.69 3.79
N LEU A 48 -16.07 -40.63 2.92
CA LEU A 48 -16.97 -39.48 2.77
C LEU A 48 -18.03 -39.49 3.87
N GLU A 49 -18.55 -38.31 4.18
CA GLU A 49 -19.75 -38.19 5.00
C GLU A 49 -20.98 -38.64 4.20
N ASP A 50 -21.98 -39.24 4.86
CA ASP A 50 -23.14 -39.88 4.21
C ASP A 50 -23.97 -38.95 3.32
N THR A 51 -23.92 -37.63 3.57
CA THR A 51 -24.70 -36.62 2.83
C THR A 51 -23.78 -35.60 2.16
N PRO A 52 -23.82 -35.48 0.82
CA PRO A 52 -23.00 -34.50 0.11
C PRO A 52 -23.55 -33.09 0.34
N GLU A 53 -22.83 -32.29 1.13
CA GLU A 53 -23.12 -30.88 1.36
C GLU A 53 -22.02 -29.97 0.81
N PRO A 54 -22.35 -28.73 0.40
CA PRO A 54 -21.35 -27.73 0.08
C PRO A 54 -20.44 -27.46 1.28
N ILE A 55 -19.13 -27.53 1.06
CA ILE A 55 -18.09 -27.35 2.10
C ILE A 55 -18.27 -26.03 2.87
N HIS A 56 -18.65 -24.97 2.17
CA HIS A 56 -18.92 -23.64 2.72
C HIS A 56 -19.65 -22.78 1.66
N PRO A 57 -20.58 -21.89 2.03
CA PRO A 57 -21.37 -21.09 1.08
C PRO A 57 -20.55 -20.15 0.17
N ARG A 58 -19.30 -19.85 0.55
CA ARG A 58 -18.35 -19.02 -0.21
C ARG A 58 -17.20 -19.80 -0.85
N VAL A 59 -17.29 -21.13 -0.90
CA VAL A 59 -16.29 -21.96 -1.59
C VAL A 59 -16.88 -22.48 -2.89
N GLN A 60 -16.16 -22.28 -3.97
CA GLN A 60 -16.49 -22.71 -5.32
C GLN A 60 -15.37 -23.61 -5.84
N MET A 61 -15.72 -24.58 -6.68
CA MET A 61 -14.79 -25.51 -7.32
C MET A 61 -14.87 -25.37 -8.83
N LEU A 62 -13.72 -25.39 -9.49
CA LEU A 62 -13.66 -25.50 -10.95
C LEU A 62 -13.81 -26.98 -11.36
N THR A 63 -14.95 -27.32 -11.96
CA THR A 63 -15.25 -28.67 -12.44
C THR A 63 -14.30 -29.11 -13.56
N PHE A 64 -14.42 -30.36 -14.00
CA PHE A 64 -13.62 -30.89 -15.10
C PHE A 64 -13.94 -30.18 -16.43
N GLU A 65 -15.18 -29.72 -16.59
CA GLU A 65 -15.70 -28.95 -17.72
C GLU A 65 -15.38 -27.45 -17.63
N ASN A 66 -14.52 -27.05 -16.67
CA ASN A 66 -14.14 -25.68 -16.36
C ASN A 66 -15.34 -24.77 -16.01
N GLN A 67 -16.35 -25.31 -15.32
CA GLN A 67 -17.45 -24.53 -14.76
C GLN A 67 -17.22 -24.31 -13.26
N TRP A 68 -17.70 -23.17 -12.74
CA TRP A 68 -17.63 -22.87 -11.31
C TRP A 68 -18.92 -23.33 -10.64
N GLU A 69 -18.79 -24.22 -9.66
CA GLU A 69 -19.92 -24.77 -8.90
C GLU A 69 -19.62 -24.71 -7.39
N PRO A 70 -20.64 -24.78 -6.50
CA PRO A 70 -20.40 -25.00 -5.08
C PRO A 70 -19.51 -26.21 -4.84
N ALA A 71 -18.46 -26.05 -4.05
CA ALA A 71 -17.53 -27.14 -3.80
C ALA A 71 -18.15 -28.20 -2.89
N ILE A 72 -18.29 -29.43 -3.41
CA ILE A 72 -18.83 -30.60 -2.72
C ILE A 72 -17.80 -31.72 -2.89
N GLU A 73 -17.56 -32.52 -1.85
CA GLU A 73 -16.67 -33.68 -1.96
C GLU A 73 -17.33 -34.85 -2.69
N PRO A 74 -16.56 -35.65 -3.46
CA PRO A 74 -15.11 -35.57 -3.64
C PRO A 74 -14.68 -34.43 -4.58
N LEU A 75 -13.59 -33.73 -4.20
CA LEU A 75 -13.09 -32.57 -4.96
C LEU A 75 -12.37 -32.92 -6.25
N HIS A 76 -11.86 -34.15 -6.36
CA HIS A 76 -11.10 -34.63 -7.51
C HIS A 76 -11.79 -35.82 -8.14
N ASN A 77 -11.71 -35.91 -9.47
CA ASN A 77 -12.24 -37.03 -10.24
C ASN A 77 -11.12 -37.78 -10.98
N ASP A 78 -9.97 -37.95 -10.32
CA ASP A 78 -8.81 -38.62 -10.93
C ASP A 78 -9.03 -40.13 -11.09
N ASN A 79 -9.77 -40.72 -10.16
CA ASN A 79 -10.31 -42.07 -10.25
C ASN A 79 -11.69 -42.12 -9.57
N PRO A 80 -12.81 -42.18 -10.32
CA PRO A 80 -14.16 -42.17 -9.75
C PRO A 80 -14.44 -43.27 -8.72
N HIS A 81 -13.74 -44.41 -8.81
CA HIS A 81 -13.95 -45.55 -7.90
C HIS A 81 -13.24 -45.40 -6.55
N LEU A 82 -12.30 -44.46 -6.44
CA LEU A 82 -11.48 -44.24 -5.24
C LEU A 82 -11.56 -42.81 -4.73
N ALA A 83 -12.29 -41.92 -5.41
CA ALA A 83 -12.42 -40.54 -5.01
C ALA A 83 -13.14 -40.44 -3.66
N GLY A 84 -12.54 -39.72 -2.71
CA GLY A 84 -13.06 -39.60 -1.36
C GLY A 84 -12.79 -38.23 -0.73
N ALA A 85 -12.88 -38.16 0.59
CA ALA A 85 -12.57 -36.96 1.34
C ALA A 85 -11.10 -36.58 1.15
N GLY A 86 -10.81 -35.29 1.05
CA GLY A 86 -9.48 -34.74 0.80
C GLY A 86 -9.16 -33.54 1.70
N LEU A 87 -7.86 -33.23 1.83
CA LEU A 87 -7.41 -32.08 2.63
C LEU A 87 -7.88 -30.73 2.04
N GLY A 88 -8.19 -30.70 0.74
CA GLY A 88 -8.64 -29.50 0.04
C GLY A 88 -9.93 -28.90 0.61
N ALA A 89 -10.80 -29.72 1.19
CA ALA A 89 -12.07 -29.26 1.73
C ALA A 89 -11.90 -28.43 3.01
N SER A 90 -11.17 -28.95 4.01
CA SER A 90 -10.89 -28.16 5.22
C SER A 90 -9.97 -26.98 4.92
N PHE A 91 -9.00 -27.13 4.00
CA PHE A 91 -8.21 -26.00 3.52
C PHE A 91 -9.10 -24.85 3.00
N ALA A 92 -10.01 -25.15 2.07
CA ALA A 92 -10.84 -24.13 1.45
C ALA A 92 -11.81 -23.48 2.44
N LYS A 93 -12.35 -24.27 3.38
CA LYS A 93 -13.21 -23.77 4.47
C LYS A 93 -12.45 -22.76 5.34
N GLU A 94 -11.28 -23.12 5.84
CA GLU A 94 -10.46 -22.25 6.71
C GLU A 94 -10.01 -20.98 5.97
N MET A 95 -9.65 -21.09 4.68
CA MET A 95 -9.34 -19.91 3.86
C MET A 95 -10.55 -18.97 3.70
N ALA A 96 -11.76 -19.52 3.58
CA ALA A 96 -12.98 -18.73 3.49
C ALA A 96 -13.27 -18.05 4.83
N GLU A 97 -13.12 -18.74 5.96
CA GLU A 97 -13.30 -18.20 7.31
C GLU A 97 -12.31 -17.06 7.60
N ALA A 98 -11.03 -17.24 7.24
CA ALA A 98 -9.99 -16.22 7.41
C ALA A 98 -10.19 -14.98 6.52
N LYS A 99 -10.96 -15.10 5.43
CA LYS A 99 -11.17 -14.04 4.44
C LYS A 99 -12.66 -13.77 4.21
N PRO A 100 -13.34 -13.09 5.14
CA PRO A 100 -14.79 -12.93 5.09
C PRO A 100 -15.30 -12.18 3.84
N MET A 101 -14.45 -11.35 3.22
CA MET A 101 -14.79 -10.55 2.04
C MET A 101 -14.48 -11.25 0.71
N ALA A 102 -13.82 -12.41 0.74
CA ALA A 102 -13.44 -13.17 -0.45
C ALA A 102 -14.39 -14.36 -0.69
N THR A 103 -14.55 -14.73 -1.95
CA THR A 103 -15.02 -16.06 -2.34
C THR A 103 -13.79 -16.90 -2.64
N ILE A 104 -13.73 -18.14 -2.18
CA ILE A 104 -12.60 -19.04 -2.41
C ILE A 104 -12.93 -19.93 -3.61
N GLY A 105 -12.08 -19.90 -4.63
CA GLY A 105 -12.14 -20.81 -5.77
C GLY A 105 -11.05 -21.86 -5.67
N ILE A 106 -11.39 -23.13 -5.61
CA ILE A 106 -10.41 -24.22 -5.69
C ILE A 106 -10.35 -24.78 -7.11
N VAL A 107 -9.13 -25.08 -7.56
CA VAL A 107 -8.83 -25.66 -8.87
C VAL A 107 -8.21 -27.05 -8.64
N PRO A 108 -9.03 -28.13 -8.63
CA PRO A 108 -8.55 -29.49 -8.43
C PRO A 108 -7.73 -29.96 -9.64
N CYS A 109 -6.50 -30.43 -9.41
CA CYS A 109 -5.59 -30.90 -10.47
C CYS A 109 -4.90 -32.23 -10.15
N ALA A 110 -4.95 -32.71 -8.90
CA ALA A 110 -4.21 -33.89 -8.43
C ALA A 110 -4.57 -35.20 -9.16
N VAL A 111 -3.60 -36.14 -9.21
CA VAL A 111 -3.74 -37.46 -9.84
C VAL A 111 -3.01 -38.54 -9.03
N GLY A 112 -3.71 -39.60 -8.65
CA GLY A 112 -3.17 -40.70 -7.86
C GLY A 112 -2.00 -41.45 -8.51
N GLY A 113 -1.03 -41.83 -7.69
CA GLY A 113 0.07 -42.74 -8.07
C GLY A 113 1.12 -42.14 -9.03
N THR A 114 1.17 -40.81 -9.16
CA THR A 114 2.06 -40.15 -10.11
C THR A 114 3.40 -39.76 -9.48
N PRO A 115 4.54 -40.03 -10.15
CA PRO A 115 5.84 -39.50 -9.73
C PRO A 115 5.96 -38.01 -10.07
N LEU A 116 6.87 -37.30 -9.39
CA LEU A 116 7.15 -35.87 -9.58
C LEU A 116 7.58 -35.55 -11.02
N SER A 117 8.19 -36.48 -11.76
CA SER A 117 8.62 -36.26 -13.15
C SER A 117 7.48 -35.88 -14.11
N ARG A 118 6.25 -36.33 -13.84
CA ARG A 118 5.05 -35.96 -14.63
C ARG A 118 4.57 -34.54 -14.39
N TRP A 119 5.04 -33.94 -13.29
CA TRP A 119 4.70 -32.61 -12.82
C TRP A 119 5.81 -31.59 -13.09
N GLN A 120 6.96 -31.98 -13.64
CA GLN A 120 7.98 -31.03 -14.08
C GLN A 120 7.60 -30.44 -15.45
N LYS A 121 8.20 -29.30 -15.81
CA LYS A 121 7.93 -28.60 -17.08
C LYS A 121 8.08 -29.53 -18.29
N GLY A 122 7.11 -29.50 -19.19
CA GLY A 122 7.00 -30.44 -20.31
C GLY A 122 6.34 -31.79 -19.97
N GLY A 123 6.15 -32.10 -18.68
CA GLY A 123 5.35 -33.23 -18.22
C GLY A 123 3.85 -32.97 -18.42
N GLU A 124 3.08 -34.00 -18.73
CA GLU A 124 1.70 -33.81 -19.16
C GLU A 124 0.75 -33.34 -18.04
N LEU A 125 1.05 -33.63 -16.76
CA LEU A 125 0.26 -33.11 -15.63
C LEU A 125 0.61 -31.67 -15.29
N TYR A 126 1.87 -31.26 -15.49
CA TYR A 126 2.28 -29.86 -15.43
C TYR A 126 1.51 -29.04 -16.46
N GLU A 127 1.56 -29.43 -17.73
CA GLU A 127 0.90 -28.72 -18.83
C GLU A 127 -0.62 -28.66 -18.67
N ARG A 128 -1.23 -29.77 -18.22
CA ARG A 128 -2.66 -29.81 -17.93
C ARG A 128 -3.05 -28.88 -16.79
N THR A 129 -2.21 -28.80 -15.74
CA THR A 129 -2.46 -27.91 -14.62
C THR A 129 -2.33 -26.45 -15.04
N LEU A 130 -1.29 -26.10 -15.80
CA LEU A 130 -1.11 -24.74 -16.31
C LEU A 130 -2.32 -24.28 -17.13
N LYS A 131 -2.85 -25.14 -18.01
CA LYS A 131 -4.08 -24.88 -18.76
C LYS A 131 -5.31 -24.69 -17.87
N ARG A 132 -5.48 -25.49 -16.82
CA ARG A 132 -6.58 -25.33 -15.85
C ARG A 132 -6.47 -24.02 -15.06
N ILE A 133 -5.26 -23.63 -14.66
CA ILE A 133 -5.01 -22.34 -14.00
C ILE A 133 -5.37 -21.20 -14.94
N GLN A 134 -4.92 -21.24 -16.20
CA GLN A 134 -5.24 -20.23 -17.21
C GLN A 134 -6.74 -20.15 -17.50
N ALA A 135 -7.47 -21.27 -17.49
CA ALA A 135 -8.93 -21.29 -17.62
C ALA A 135 -9.66 -20.70 -16.39
N ALA A 136 -9.06 -20.81 -15.20
CA ALA A 136 -9.62 -20.30 -13.95
C ALA A 136 -9.43 -18.77 -13.77
N MET A 137 -8.28 -18.24 -14.18
CA MET A 137 -7.87 -16.84 -13.96
C MET A 137 -8.82 -15.76 -14.50
N PRO A 138 -9.60 -15.96 -15.59
CA PRO A 138 -10.63 -15.00 -15.99
C PRO A 138 -11.70 -14.75 -14.92
N ALA A 139 -11.96 -15.72 -14.04
CA ALA A 139 -12.98 -15.63 -13.01
C ALA A 139 -12.47 -15.07 -11.67
N GLY A 140 -11.14 -15.02 -11.44
CA GLY A 140 -10.58 -14.66 -10.14
C GLY A 140 -9.05 -14.50 -10.15
N LYS A 141 -8.48 -14.13 -9.01
CA LYS A 141 -7.03 -13.95 -8.87
C LYS A 141 -6.39 -15.18 -8.28
N LEU A 142 -5.35 -15.71 -8.93
CA LEU A 142 -4.53 -16.78 -8.34
C LEU A 142 -3.81 -16.27 -7.09
N LYS A 143 -3.97 -16.99 -5.97
CA LYS A 143 -3.44 -16.60 -4.66
C LYS A 143 -2.47 -17.62 -4.05
N GLY A 144 -2.48 -18.87 -4.50
CA GLY A 144 -1.47 -19.83 -4.08
C GLY A 144 -1.69 -21.22 -4.63
N ILE A 145 -0.70 -22.08 -4.40
CA ILE A 145 -0.71 -23.49 -4.78
C ILE A 145 -0.53 -24.34 -3.53
N VAL A 146 -1.32 -25.40 -3.44
CA VAL A 146 -1.24 -26.43 -2.41
C VAL A 146 -0.73 -27.71 -3.08
N TRP A 147 0.37 -28.26 -2.56
CA TRP A 147 1.06 -29.42 -3.13
C TRP A 147 1.19 -30.55 -2.11
N HIS A 148 0.76 -31.75 -2.51
CA HIS A 148 0.99 -32.94 -1.69
C HIS A 148 1.29 -34.16 -2.55
N GLN A 149 2.57 -34.54 -2.56
CA GLN A 149 3.09 -35.69 -3.30
C GLN A 149 4.43 -36.13 -2.72
N GLY A 150 4.81 -37.37 -2.98
CA GLY A 150 6.16 -37.88 -2.74
C GLY A 150 6.22 -39.38 -2.53
N GLU A 151 5.08 -40.02 -2.24
CA GLU A 151 5.01 -41.44 -1.90
C GLU A 151 5.37 -42.35 -3.07
N THR A 152 5.25 -41.86 -4.31
CA THR A 152 5.70 -42.61 -5.50
C THR A 152 7.22 -42.53 -5.67
N ASP A 153 7.79 -41.33 -5.57
CA ASP A 153 9.24 -41.10 -5.66
C ASP A 153 10.00 -41.73 -4.48
N ALA A 154 9.36 -41.90 -3.32
CA ALA A 154 9.95 -42.59 -2.17
C ALA A 154 10.27 -44.08 -2.42
N LEU A 155 9.72 -44.70 -3.48
CA LEU A 155 10.02 -46.10 -3.83
C LEU A 155 11.33 -46.27 -4.61
N ASP A 156 12.05 -45.18 -4.87
CA ASP A 156 13.30 -45.16 -5.61
C ASP A 156 14.31 -44.22 -4.90
N PRO A 157 15.52 -44.70 -4.55
CA PRO A 157 16.48 -43.90 -3.78
C PRO A 157 17.01 -42.67 -4.54
N ASP A 158 17.15 -42.74 -5.86
CA ASP A 158 17.66 -41.64 -6.68
C ASP A 158 16.59 -40.56 -6.85
N LEU A 159 15.33 -40.97 -7.01
CA LEU A 159 14.21 -40.04 -7.01
C LEU A 159 14.00 -39.40 -5.63
N ALA A 160 14.09 -40.18 -4.55
CA ALA A 160 13.94 -39.67 -3.19
C ALA A 160 15.04 -38.66 -2.80
N SER A 161 16.28 -38.90 -3.20
CA SER A 161 17.42 -38.02 -2.89
C SER A 161 17.40 -36.72 -3.68
N SER A 162 16.96 -36.74 -4.94
CA SER A 162 16.85 -35.58 -5.83
C SER A 162 15.52 -34.80 -5.69
N TYR A 163 14.61 -35.26 -4.83
CA TYR A 163 13.23 -34.78 -4.79
C TYR A 163 13.11 -33.26 -4.58
N GLY A 164 13.83 -32.70 -3.60
CA GLY A 164 13.72 -31.30 -3.22
C GLY A 164 14.22 -30.35 -4.30
N GLU A 165 15.25 -30.75 -5.05
CA GLU A 165 15.76 -29.99 -6.19
C GLU A 165 14.75 -29.98 -7.33
N ARG A 166 14.25 -31.16 -7.73
CA ARG A 166 13.25 -31.27 -8.81
C ARG A 166 11.97 -30.50 -8.50
N LEU A 167 11.52 -30.54 -7.24
CA LEU A 167 10.34 -29.82 -6.79
C LEU A 167 10.61 -28.30 -6.76
N SER A 168 11.77 -27.87 -6.28
CA SER A 168 12.19 -26.46 -6.34
C SER A 168 12.18 -25.92 -7.78
N THR A 169 12.71 -26.69 -8.74
CA THR A 169 12.68 -26.32 -10.16
C THR A 169 11.24 -26.19 -10.68
N MET A 170 10.37 -27.15 -10.37
CA MET A 170 8.95 -27.10 -10.75
C MET A 170 8.24 -25.86 -10.20
N ILE A 171 8.54 -25.45 -8.95
CA ILE A 171 7.98 -24.25 -8.33
C ILE A 171 8.38 -23.00 -9.12
N GLU A 172 9.66 -22.86 -9.46
CA GLU A 172 10.14 -21.71 -10.24
C GLU A 172 9.64 -21.71 -11.68
N ASP A 173 9.51 -22.88 -12.30
CA ASP A 173 8.92 -23.03 -13.63
C ASP A 173 7.45 -22.54 -13.63
N LEU A 174 6.64 -22.99 -12.66
CA LEU A 174 5.25 -22.53 -12.52
C LEU A 174 5.17 -21.02 -12.33
N ARG A 175 6.01 -20.45 -11.47
CA ARG A 175 6.07 -19.01 -11.22
C ARG A 175 6.45 -18.23 -12.46
N THR A 176 7.38 -18.75 -13.24
CA THR A 176 7.83 -18.15 -14.50
C THR A 176 6.72 -18.18 -15.53
N ASP A 177 6.12 -19.35 -15.78
CA ASP A 177 5.07 -19.53 -16.79
C ASP A 177 3.78 -18.79 -16.44
N LEU A 178 3.52 -18.54 -15.15
CA LEU A 178 2.39 -17.73 -14.67
C LEU A 178 2.75 -16.24 -14.52
N SER A 179 4.01 -15.84 -14.69
CA SER A 179 4.51 -14.49 -14.41
C SER A 179 4.23 -13.99 -12.98
N MET A 180 4.40 -14.89 -11.99
CA MET A 180 4.13 -14.63 -10.57
C MET A 180 5.33 -15.07 -9.70
N PRO A 181 6.42 -14.29 -9.67
CA PRO A 181 7.69 -14.70 -9.01
C PRO A 181 7.59 -14.91 -7.49
N LYS A 182 6.53 -14.39 -6.85
CA LYS A 182 6.26 -14.54 -5.41
C LYS A 182 4.98 -15.35 -5.12
N LEU A 183 4.50 -16.16 -6.07
CA LEU A 183 3.29 -16.97 -5.86
C LEU A 183 3.47 -17.89 -4.63
N PRO A 184 2.62 -17.76 -3.60
CA PRO A 184 2.70 -18.62 -2.41
C PRO A 184 2.52 -20.09 -2.75
N PHE A 185 3.38 -20.94 -2.20
CA PHE A 185 3.36 -22.38 -2.43
C PHE A 185 3.48 -23.10 -1.09
N VAL A 186 2.54 -23.99 -0.78
CA VAL A 186 2.58 -24.79 0.46
C VAL A 186 2.67 -26.26 0.11
N ALA A 187 3.72 -26.93 0.58
CA ALA A 187 3.95 -28.36 0.42
C ALA A 187 3.73 -29.10 1.74
N GLY A 188 3.24 -30.33 1.73
CA GLY A 188 3.17 -31.15 2.95
C GLY A 188 3.98 -32.43 2.87
N GLN A 189 4.52 -32.82 4.01
CA GLN A 189 5.23 -34.08 4.20
C GLN A 189 4.31 -35.29 3.96
N VAL A 190 4.87 -36.38 3.43
CA VAL A 190 4.20 -37.66 3.30
C VAL A 190 4.04 -38.33 4.68
N GLY A 191 3.03 -39.19 4.83
CA GLY A 191 2.69 -39.82 6.11
C GLY A 191 3.85 -40.52 6.80
N ASP A 192 4.04 -40.26 8.09
CA ASP A 192 5.09 -40.87 8.92
C ASP A 192 4.75 -42.30 9.37
N PHE A 193 3.50 -42.73 9.16
CA PHE A 193 3.03 -44.12 9.25
C PHE A 193 3.51 -45.01 8.09
N ALA A 194 4.11 -44.44 7.04
CA ALA A 194 4.50 -45.22 5.87
C ALA A 194 5.54 -46.30 6.25
N PRO A 195 5.36 -47.57 5.84
CA PRO A 195 6.24 -48.66 6.24
C PRO A 195 7.60 -48.50 5.58
N ASP A 196 8.66 -49.02 6.21
CA ASP A 196 10.02 -49.01 5.64
C ASP A 196 10.11 -49.88 4.35
N MET A 197 9.17 -50.82 4.15
CA MET A 197 9.03 -51.62 2.93
C MET A 197 7.65 -51.44 2.31
N ARG A 198 7.57 -51.15 1.01
CA ARG A 198 6.31 -50.99 0.27
C ARG A 198 6.44 -51.54 -1.15
N LYS A 199 5.46 -52.33 -1.59
CA LYS A 199 5.46 -52.98 -2.92
C LYS A 199 6.77 -53.74 -3.23
N GLY A 200 7.33 -54.42 -2.23
CA GLY A 200 8.58 -55.17 -2.37
C GLY A 200 9.85 -54.31 -2.50
N LYS A 201 9.76 -53.00 -2.26
CA LYS A 201 10.90 -52.06 -2.30
C LYS A 201 11.10 -51.37 -0.96
N THR A 202 12.33 -50.96 -0.68
CA THR A 202 12.63 -50.02 0.41
C THR A 202 11.91 -48.71 0.14
N ASN A 203 11.27 -48.18 1.18
CA ASN A 203 10.54 -46.93 1.13
C ASN A 203 11.36 -45.82 1.79
N HIS A 204 11.76 -44.84 1.00
CA HIS A 204 12.62 -43.73 1.39
C HIS A 204 11.84 -42.48 1.81
N TRP A 205 10.63 -42.65 2.37
CA TRP A 205 9.75 -41.53 2.75
C TRP A 205 10.40 -40.52 3.70
N LYS A 206 11.27 -40.99 4.62
CA LYS A 206 12.04 -40.11 5.52
C LYS A 206 12.98 -39.18 4.75
N MET A 207 13.54 -39.66 3.64
CA MET A 207 14.41 -38.88 2.76
C MET A 207 13.59 -37.83 2.01
N VAL A 208 12.44 -38.23 1.44
CA VAL A 208 11.51 -37.30 0.79
C VAL A 208 11.03 -36.22 1.76
N ASN A 209 10.65 -36.57 3.00
CA ASN A 209 10.23 -35.60 4.02
C ASN A 209 11.33 -34.62 4.42
N ARG A 210 12.59 -35.07 4.47
CA ARG A 210 13.74 -34.16 4.66
C ARG A 210 13.88 -33.20 3.48
N GLN A 211 13.79 -33.69 2.25
CA GLN A 211 13.84 -32.86 1.05
C GLN A 211 12.69 -31.84 0.99
N ILE A 212 11.48 -32.24 1.41
CA ILE A 212 10.32 -31.34 1.53
C ILE A 212 10.57 -30.28 2.60
N ALA A 213 11.06 -30.67 3.79
CA ALA A 213 11.35 -29.74 4.89
C ALA A 213 12.37 -28.65 4.51
N ASP A 214 13.31 -28.96 3.61
CA ASP A 214 14.33 -28.02 3.14
C ASP A 214 13.84 -27.04 2.05
N LEU A 215 12.63 -27.20 1.52
CA LEU A 215 12.11 -26.34 0.44
C LEU A 215 12.10 -24.83 0.76
N PRO A 216 11.74 -24.37 1.98
CA PRO A 216 11.78 -22.93 2.31
C PRO A 216 13.19 -22.32 2.27
N GLN A 217 14.24 -23.15 2.32
CA GLN A 217 15.63 -22.70 2.13
C GLN A 217 16.02 -22.61 0.65
N ARG A 218 15.29 -23.30 -0.24
CA ARG A 218 15.54 -23.36 -1.69
C ARG A 218 14.73 -22.31 -2.45
N ASN A 219 13.51 -22.02 -2.00
CA ASN A 219 12.59 -21.12 -2.67
C ASN A 219 11.99 -20.11 -1.68
N THR A 220 11.89 -18.85 -2.11
CA THR A 220 11.14 -17.83 -1.33
C THR A 220 9.63 -18.05 -1.45
N SER A 221 8.84 -17.52 -0.51
CA SER A 221 7.37 -17.65 -0.50
C SER A 221 6.87 -19.10 -0.52
N VAL A 222 7.63 -20.00 0.13
CA VAL A 222 7.30 -21.42 0.30
C VAL A 222 7.20 -21.77 1.77
N ALA A 223 6.22 -22.60 2.13
CA ALA A 223 6.05 -23.15 3.46
C ALA A 223 5.80 -24.65 3.39
N VAL A 224 6.12 -25.33 4.48
CA VAL A 224 6.00 -26.78 4.62
C VAL A 224 5.07 -27.10 5.77
N VAL A 225 4.26 -28.14 5.60
CA VAL A 225 3.35 -28.65 6.61
C VAL A 225 3.74 -30.07 7.00
N GLU A 226 3.93 -30.28 8.29
CA GLU A 226 4.30 -31.59 8.84
C GLU A 226 3.10 -32.54 8.90
N SER A 227 3.35 -33.81 8.64
CA SER A 227 2.37 -34.90 8.75
C SER A 227 2.31 -35.53 10.15
N VAL A 228 3.07 -34.98 11.11
CA VAL A 228 3.19 -35.55 12.46
C VAL A 228 1.83 -35.66 13.15
N GLY A 229 1.59 -36.83 13.76
CA GLY A 229 0.36 -37.13 14.50
C GLY A 229 -0.88 -37.32 13.62
N LEU A 230 -0.68 -37.58 12.33
CA LEU A 230 -1.74 -37.97 11.41
C LEU A 230 -1.73 -39.50 11.21
N SER A 231 -2.90 -40.07 10.94
CA SER A 231 -3.12 -41.52 10.81
C SER A 231 -3.55 -41.90 9.39
N ASP A 232 -3.32 -43.16 9.04
CA ASP A 232 -3.77 -43.75 7.79
C ASP A 232 -5.14 -44.44 7.93
N GLN A 233 -5.77 -44.71 6.80
CA GLN A 233 -7.04 -45.42 6.73
C GLN A 233 -6.92 -46.96 6.86
N GLY A 234 -5.76 -47.47 7.28
CA GLY A 234 -5.47 -48.89 7.44
C GLY A 234 -4.75 -49.55 6.25
N ASP A 235 -4.36 -48.78 5.23
CA ASP A 235 -3.58 -49.25 4.07
C ASP A 235 -2.11 -48.82 4.10
N SER A 236 -1.70 -48.12 5.17
CA SER A 236 -0.37 -47.57 5.41
C SER A 236 0.15 -46.62 4.32
N VAL A 237 -0.75 -46.01 3.55
CA VAL A 237 -0.43 -45.09 2.45
C VAL A 237 -1.29 -43.84 2.48
N HIS A 238 -2.60 -43.98 2.64
CA HIS A 238 -3.54 -42.88 2.54
C HIS A 238 -4.00 -42.42 3.91
N PHE A 239 -3.99 -41.11 4.13
CA PHE A 239 -4.50 -40.52 5.37
C PHE A 239 -5.99 -40.82 5.54
N ASP A 240 -6.41 -41.07 6.79
CA ASP A 240 -7.83 -41.14 7.12
C ASP A 240 -8.51 -39.76 7.03
N THR A 241 -9.84 -39.74 7.03
CA THR A 241 -10.62 -38.49 6.91
C THR A 241 -10.31 -37.49 8.03
N PRO A 242 -10.31 -37.87 9.33
CA PRO A 242 -9.93 -36.94 10.41
C PRO A 242 -8.55 -36.30 10.24
N SER A 243 -7.58 -37.10 9.77
CA SER A 243 -6.21 -36.64 9.50
C SER A 243 -6.17 -35.69 8.33
N LEU A 244 -6.88 -35.97 7.23
CA LEU A 244 -7.00 -35.07 6.08
C LEU A 244 -7.66 -33.74 6.48
N ARG A 245 -8.68 -33.77 7.34
CA ARG A 245 -9.29 -32.54 7.88
C ARG A 245 -8.26 -31.72 8.65
N THR A 246 -7.53 -32.34 9.57
CA THR A 246 -6.47 -31.69 10.35
C THR A 246 -5.38 -31.14 9.44
N PHE A 247 -4.97 -31.92 8.43
CA PHE A 247 -3.92 -31.52 7.51
C PHE A 247 -4.32 -30.28 6.72
N GLY A 248 -5.53 -30.25 6.14
CA GLY A 248 -6.01 -29.10 5.39
C GLY A 248 -6.06 -27.80 6.22
N LYS A 249 -6.36 -27.88 7.53
CA LYS A 249 -6.26 -26.72 8.44
C LYS A 249 -4.81 -26.23 8.58
N ARG A 250 -3.86 -27.15 8.72
CA ARG A 250 -2.43 -26.80 8.78
C ARG A 250 -1.94 -26.16 7.47
N TYR A 251 -2.39 -26.65 6.31
CA TYR A 251 -2.12 -26.01 5.02
C TYR A 251 -2.70 -24.60 4.92
N ALA A 252 -3.93 -24.38 5.41
CA ALA A 252 -4.56 -23.07 5.39
C ALA A 252 -3.78 -22.08 6.26
N ALA A 253 -3.41 -22.48 7.48
CA ALA A 253 -2.59 -21.66 8.38
C ALA A 253 -1.25 -21.26 7.72
N ALA A 254 -0.53 -22.22 7.13
CA ALA A 254 0.73 -21.94 6.44
C ALA A 254 0.55 -21.00 5.23
N MET A 255 -0.53 -21.16 4.46
CA MET A 255 -0.85 -20.29 3.32
C MET A 255 -1.18 -18.87 3.78
N ILE A 256 -1.97 -18.72 4.85
CA ILE A 256 -2.31 -17.43 5.45
C ILE A 256 -1.04 -16.72 5.91
N ASP A 257 -0.15 -17.42 6.63
CA ASP A 257 1.12 -16.88 7.10
C ASP A 257 2.02 -16.43 5.95
N LEU A 258 2.15 -17.24 4.88
CA LEU A 258 2.91 -16.86 3.70
C LEU A 258 2.33 -15.61 3.03
N GLN A 259 1.01 -15.53 2.90
CA GLN A 259 0.33 -14.40 2.29
C GLN A 259 0.43 -13.14 3.15
N ALA A 260 0.40 -13.29 4.47
CA ALA A 260 0.64 -12.20 5.42
C ALA A 260 2.09 -11.72 5.35
N LYS A 261 3.08 -12.61 5.20
CA LYS A 261 4.51 -12.26 5.02
C LYS A 261 4.82 -11.66 3.65
N ALA A 262 4.16 -12.12 2.59
CA ALA A 262 4.24 -11.51 1.26
C ALA A 262 3.56 -10.13 1.22
N GLY A 263 2.57 -9.90 2.10
CA GLY A 263 2.00 -8.58 2.39
C GLY A 263 2.77 -7.78 3.45
N SER A 264 3.72 -8.39 4.18
CA SER A 264 4.54 -7.72 5.17
C SER A 264 5.72 -7.06 4.47
N VAL A 265 5.53 -5.77 4.21
CA VAL A 265 6.62 -4.82 4.24
C VAL A 265 7.42 -5.02 5.53
N ALA A 266 8.74 -4.73 5.53
CA ALA A 266 9.55 -4.75 6.74
C ALA A 266 8.75 -4.14 7.91
N PRO A 267 8.75 -4.78 9.11
CA PRO A 267 7.77 -4.51 10.14
C PRO A 267 7.70 -3.00 10.37
N TYR A 268 6.50 -2.41 10.39
CA TYR A 268 6.29 -0.96 10.56
C TYR A 268 7.23 -0.35 11.62
N SER A 269 7.54 -1.10 12.69
CA SER A 269 8.47 -0.74 13.75
C SER A 269 9.91 -0.44 13.29
N SER A 270 10.41 -1.05 12.20
CA SER A 270 11.73 -0.75 11.66
C SER A 270 11.81 0.60 10.97
N PHE A 271 10.67 1.12 10.47
CA PHE A 271 10.61 2.40 9.78
C PHE A 271 10.16 3.55 10.67
N LEU A 272 9.40 3.26 11.73
CA LEU A 272 9.01 4.24 12.74
C LEU A 272 9.24 3.66 14.16
N PRO A 273 10.51 3.46 14.57
CA PRO A 273 10.82 2.91 15.89
C PRO A 273 10.49 3.93 16.97
N LEU A 274 9.40 3.73 17.71
CA LEU A 274 9.02 4.61 18.81
C LEU A 274 9.93 4.37 20.03
N THR A 275 10.33 5.43 20.72
CA THR A 275 10.96 5.31 22.05
C THR A 275 10.01 4.62 23.03
N THR A 276 10.55 3.93 24.06
CA THR A 276 9.74 3.27 25.10
C THR A 276 8.69 4.21 25.71
N ASN A 277 9.07 5.45 26.01
CA ASN A 277 8.16 6.46 26.55
C ASN A 277 7.05 6.82 25.54
N SER A 278 7.39 6.95 24.27
CA SER A 278 6.41 7.22 23.22
C SER A 278 5.48 6.02 22.98
N VAL A 279 5.95 4.78 23.10
CA VAL A 279 5.09 3.58 23.01
C VAL A 279 4.02 3.63 24.10
N ALA A 280 4.42 3.85 25.35
CA ALA A 280 3.48 3.95 26.47
C ALA A 280 2.48 5.11 26.28
N GLN A 281 2.97 6.26 25.84
CA GLN A 281 2.16 7.45 25.58
C GLN A 281 1.12 7.23 24.48
N VAL A 282 1.56 6.71 23.32
CA VAL A 282 0.69 6.42 22.18
C VAL A 282 -0.34 5.36 22.54
N ASN A 283 0.05 4.30 23.26
CA ASN A 283 -0.88 3.26 23.70
C ASN A 283 -1.97 3.82 24.62
N ARG A 284 -1.63 4.70 25.58
CA ARG A 284 -2.63 5.35 26.44
C ARG A 284 -3.62 6.18 25.62
N ALA A 285 -3.11 7.02 24.71
CA ALA A 285 -3.95 7.87 23.87
C ALA A 285 -4.83 7.04 22.90
N LYS A 286 -4.31 5.92 22.39
CA LYS A 286 -5.04 4.97 21.55
C LYS A 286 -6.17 4.26 22.29
N THR A 287 -5.90 3.75 23.49
CA THR A 287 -6.93 3.14 24.35
C THR A 287 -8.03 4.13 24.70
N ALA A 288 -7.69 5.43 24.85
CA ALA A 288 -8.66 6.49 25.07
C ALA A 288 -9.42 6.95 23.80
N GLY A 289 -9.10 6.39 22.63
CA GLY A 289 -9.70 6.77 21.34
C GLY A 289 -9.27 8.16 20.84
N LEU A 290 -8.13 8.68 21.30
CA LEU A 290 -7.70 10.06 21.03
C LEU A 290 -6.58 10.18 20.01
N LEU A 291 -5.80 9.11 19.81
CA LEU A 291 -4.68 9.07 18.87
C LEU A 291 -4.45 7.66 18.33
N ASP A 292 -4.23 7.52 17.03
CA ASP A 292 -3.84 6.27 16.37
C ASP A 292 -2.72 6.54 15.37
N ILE A 293 -1.84 5.55 15.17
CA ILE A 293 -0.78 5.60 14.17
C ILE A 293 -0.85 4.32 13.33
N ALA A 294 -0.86 4.49 12.01
CA ALA A 294 -0.96 3.38 11.06
C ALA A 294 -0.10 3.64 9.80
N PRO A 295 0.43 2.60 9.15
CA PRO A 295 1.09 2.74 7.85
C PRO A 295 0.07 3.14 6.77
N VAL A 296 0.54 3.94 5.81
CA VAL A 296 -0.21 4.29 4.58
C VAL A 296 0.37 3.53 3.39
N ASN A 297 1.69 3.66 3.20
CA ASN A 297 2.42 2.97 2.16
C ASN A 297 3.85 2.75 2.65
N LEU A 298 4.36 1.54 2.52
CA LEU A 298 5.71 1.21 2.97
C LEU A 298 6.48 0.58 1.80
N PRO A 299 7.80 0.83 1.69
CA PRO A 299 8.60 0.27 0.61
C PRO A 299 8.65 -1.24 0.74
N GLN A 300 8.28 -1.95 -0.32
CA GLN A 300 8.45 -3.40 -0.34
C GLN A 300 9.94 -3.73 -0.30
N GLN A 301 10.29 -4.91 0.22
CA GLN A 301 11.62 -5.47 -0.03
C GLN A 301 11.65 -5.96 -1.48
N ASP A 302 11.79 -5.03 -2.41
CA ASP A 302 12.28 -5.27 -3.75
C ASP A 302 13.70 -4.71 -3.87
N ASN A 303 14.47 -5.22 -4.82
CA ASN A 303 15.85 -4.78 -5.08
C ASN A 303 15.88 -3.38 -5.76
N SER A 304 14.81 -2.58 -5.65
CA SER A 304 14.77 -1.23 -6.20
C SER A 304 15.51 -0.27 -5.28
N ASP A 305 16.32 0.58 -5.90
CA ASP A 305 17.03 1.65 -5.22
C ASP A 305 16.06 2.77 -4.81
N CYS A 306 14.91 2.92 -5.49
CA CYS A 306 13.87 3.90 -5.18
C CYS A 306 12.94 3.47 -4.04
N ASN A 307 13.51 3.13 -2.89
CA ASN A 307 12.77 2.66 -1.70
C ASN A 307 12.56 3.74 -0.62
N HIS A 308 12.97 4.99 -0.88
CA HIS A 308 12.78 6.10 0.05
C HIS A 308 11.49 6.84 -0.29
N PHE A 309 10.41 6.58 0.46
CA PHE A 309 9.16 7.32 0.33
C PHE A 309 9.20 8.56 1.22
N GLY A 310 8.71 9.70 0.71
CA GLY A 310 8.73 10.93 1.48
C GLY A 310 7.75 11.97 0.99
N TRP A 311 7.82 13.15 1.62
CA TRP A 311 6.97 14.31 1.30
C TRP A 311 5.46 13.98 1.17
N PRO A 312 4.84 13.26 2.11
CA PRO A 312 3.43 12.96 2.01
C PRO A 312 2.58 14.20 2.27
N ILE A 313 1.69 14.50 1.34
CA ILE A 313 0.69 15.57 1.43
C ILE A 313 -0.68 14.98 1.12
N ALA A 314 -1.74 15.57 1.66
CA ALA A 314 -3.08 15.02 1.50
C ALA A 314 -4.15 16.08 1.30
N THR A 315 -5.27 15.65 0.73
CA THR A 315 -6.53 16.40 0.67
C THR A 315 -7.72 15.47 0.87
N THR A 316 -8.92 16.03 0.99
CA THR A 316 -10.17 15.29 1.17
C THR A 316 -11.22 15.72 0.16
N VAL A 317 -11.96 14.74 -0.37
CA VAL A 317 -13.16 14.97 -1.19
C VAL A 317 -14.29 14.13 -0.62
N GLY A 318 -15.32 14.78 -0.08
CA GLY A 318 -16.34 14.10 0.71
C GLY A 318 -15.68 13.35 1.87
N ASP A 319 -15.92 12.04 1.96
CA ASP A 319 -15.33 11.18 2.99
C ASP A 319 -14.05 10.46 2.51
N THR A 320 -13.59 10.74 1.28
CA THR A 320 -12.38 10.13 0.71
C THR A 320 -11.16 10.97 1.05
N ILE A 321 -10.15 10.33 1.65
CA ILE A 321 -8.83 10.90 1.86
C ILE A 321 -7.95 10.51 0.68
N VAL A 322 -7.25 11.47 0.09
CA VAL A 322 -6.27 11.22 -0.98
C VAL A 322 -4.90 11.72 -0.50
N VAL A 323 -3.92 10.81 -0.48
CA VAL A 323 -2.54 11.08 -0.08
C VAL A 323 -1.65 10.95 -1.31
N MET A 324 -0.80 11.94 -1.54
CA MET A 324 0.26 11.92 -2.54
C MET A 324 1.62 11.98 -1.86
N HIS A 325 2.56 11.15 -2.30
CA HIS A 325 3.94 11.15 -1.82
C HIS A 325 4.93 10.88 -2.97
N ARG A 326 6.22 11.14 -2.73
CA ARG A 326 7.30 10.73 -3.65
C ARG A 326 7.84 9.35 -3.31
N ARG A 327 8.49 8.77 -4.30
CA ARG A 327 9.30 7.55 -4.27
C ARG A 327 10.62 7.87 -4.97
N ILE A 328 11.72 7.92 -4.21
CA ILE A 328 13.04 8.35 -4.69
C ILE A 328 14.14 7.44 -4.13
N PRO A 329 15.40 7.55 -4.62
CA PRO A 329 16.50 6.78 -4.04
C PRO A 329 16.89 7.22 -2.62
N GLY A 330 16.75 8.50 -2.31
CA GLY A 330 17.08 9.06 -1.00
C GLY A 330 17.42 10.55 -1.03
N HIS A 331 17.95 11.06 0.07
CA HIS A 331 18.30 12.47 0.25
C HIS A 331 19.68 12.83 -0.28
N ASN A 332 20.61 11.88 -0.42
CA ASN A 332 21.93 12.14 -0.97
C ASN A 332 22.35 11.04 -1.94
N ARG A 333 22.81 11.42 -3.14
CA ARG A 333 23.41 10.47 -4.11
C ARG A 333 24.51 9.62 -3.47
N LYS A 334 25.31 10.22 -2.58
CA LYS A 334 26.30 9.47 -1.80
C LYS A 334 25.59 8.70 -0.69
N GLY A 335 25.45 7.39 -0.90
CA GLY A 335 24.89 6.44 0.06
C GLY A 335 23.44 6.06 -0.21
N ALA A 336 22.72 6.82 -1.04
CA ALA A 336 21.48 6.33 -1.65
C ALA A 336 21.81 5.50 -2.90
N GLY A 337 20.84 4.70 -3.34
CA GLY A 337 20.92 4.02 -4.62
C GLY A 337 20.78 4.97 -5.83
N ALA A 338 20.64 4.38 -7.02
CA ALA A 338 20.42 5.11 -8.26
C ALA A 338 18.92 5.37 -8.51
N PRO A 339 18.56 6.44 -9.25
CA PRO A 339 17.22 6.54 -9.82
C PRO A 339 16.95 5.35 -10.76
N ASP A 340 15.75 4.79 -10.68
CA ASP A 340 15.25 3.73 -11.57
C ASP A 340 13.84 4.10 -12.07
N ASP A 341 13.26 3.30 -12.98
CA ASP A 341 11.97 3.57 -13.63
C ASP A 341 10.79 3.75 -12.64
N THR A 342 10.93 3.27 -11.41
CA THR A 342 9.92 3.44 -10.36
C THR A 342 10.00 4.81 -9.66
N MET A 343 11.09 5.57 -9.84
CA MET A 343 11.24 6.93 -9.31
C MET A 343 10.07 7.80 -9.74
N SER A 344 9.34 8.36 -8.78
CA SER A 344 8.16 9.18 -9.04
C SER A 344 7.92 10.19 -7.95
N TYR A 345 7.36 11.33 -8.33
CA TYR A 345 6.94 12.41 -7.44
C TYR A 345 5.41 12.46 -7.30
N GLY A 346 4.69 11.44 -7.75
CA GLY A 346 3.23 11.43 -7.80
C GLY A 346 2.63 10.08 -7.46
N ILE A 347 3.07 9.43 -6.38
CA ILE A 347 2.44 8.20 -5.90
C ILE A 347 1.22 8.55 -5.07
N VAL A 348 0.05 8.13 -5.52
CA VAL A 348 -1.24 8.44 -4.93
C VAL A 348 -1.87 7.20 -4.31
N LEU A 349 -2.41 7.36 -3.11
CA LEU A 349 -3.27 6.39 -2.43
C LEU A 349 -4.55 7.06 -1.97
N ARG A 350 -5.65 6.31 -1.96
CA ARG A 350 -6.95 6.79 -1.50
C ARG A 350 -7.50 5.88 -0.41
N SER A 351 -8.23 6.48 0.52
CA SER A 351 -8.95 5.79 1.59
C SER A 351 -10.39 6.29 1.66
N GLU A 352 -11.34 5.38 1.68
CA GLU A 352 -12.79 5.66 1.73
C GLU A 352 -13.40 5.34 3.11
N ASP A 353 -12.59 4.84 4.05
CA ASP A 353 -13.02 4.38 5.38
C ASP A 353 -12.38 5.19 6.53
N GLY A 354 -11.90 6.40 6.22
CA GLY A 354 -11.24 7.29 7.18
C GLY A 354 -9.79 6.91 7.49
N GLY A 355 -9.07 6.35 6.52
CA GLY A 355 -7.65 6.02 6.64
C GLY A 355 -7.37 4.68 7.32
N GLN A 356 -8.35 3.76 7.37
CA GLN A 356 -8.15 2.41 7.91
C GLN A 356 -7.59 1.47 6.85
N THR A 357 -8.09 1.56 5.61
CA THR A 357 -7.55 0.86 4.45
C THR A 357 -7.18 1.84 3.34
N TRP A 358 -6.23 1.41 2.50
CA TRP A 358 -5.68 2.20 1.40
C TRP A 358 -5.76 1.42 0.10
N SER A 359 -6.03 2.11 -1.01
CA SER A 359 -5.93 1.54 -2.34
C SER A 359 -4.51 1.07 -2.66
N SER A 360 -4.37 0.25 -3.71
CA SER A 360 -3.05 0.07 -4.33
C SER A 360 -2.46 1.43 -4.73
N PRO A 361 -1.13 1.63 -4.60
CA PRO A 361 -0.47 2.85 -5.05
C PRO A 361 -0.66 3.06 -6.55
N TYR A 362 -1.04 4.27 -6.94
CA TYR A 362 -1.17 4.70 -8.33
C TYR A 362 -0.09 5.73 -8.64
N ASP A 363 0.68 5.54 -9.72
CA ASP A 363 1.68 6.52 -10.16
C ASP A 363 1.02 7.50 -11.14
N LEU A 364 0.99 8.79 -10.82
CA LEU A 364 0.40 9.81 -11.70
C LEU A 364 1.01 9.82 -13.10
N ARG A 365 2.24 9.32 -13.26
CA ARG A 365 2.87 9.13 -14.57
C ARG A 365 2.13 8.16 -15.49
N ASP A 366 1.28 7.28 -14.95
CA ASP A 366 0.56 6.27 -15.72
C ASP A 366 -0.60 6.86 -16.54
N CYS A 367 -1.08 8.08 -16.22
CA CYS A 367 -2.03 8.80 -17.07
C CYS A 367 -1.36 9.72 -18.11
N MET A 368 -0.03 9.81 -18.11
CA MET A 368 0.71 10.64 -19.06
C MET A 368 0.89 9.89 -20.38
N SER A 369 0.86 10.61 -21.50
CA SER A 369 1.39 10.06 -22.77
C SER A 369 2.87 9.71 -22.61
N PRO A 370 3.39 8.70 -23.32
CA PRO A 370 4.80 8.31 -23.25
C PRO A 370 5.78 9.48 -23.40
N GLU A 371 5.56 10.37 -24.37
CA GLU A 371 6.41 11.55 -24.63
C GLU A 371 6.51 12.47 -23.40
N ASN A 372 5.37 12.82 -22.80
CA ASN A 372 5.33 13.66 -21.59
C ASN A 372 5.91 12.94 -20.35
N ARG A 373 5.72 11.61 -20.25
CA ARG A 373 6.23 10.80 -19.13
C ARG A 373 7.76 10.78 -19.10
N THR A 374 8.40 10.69 -20.27
CA THR A 374 9.86 10.64 -20.41
C THR A 374 10.48 12.00 -20.65
N ARG A 375 9.70 13.08 -20.63
CA ARG A 375 10.18 14.43 -20.91
C ARG A 375 11.24 14.80 -19.89
N GLY A 376 12.48 14.94 -20.39
CA GLY A 376 13.62 15.19 -19.53
C GLY A 376 14.31 13.96 -18.92
N GLY A 377 13.97 12.77 -19.40
CA GLY A 377 14.57 11.51 -18.98
C GLY A 377 14.00 10.98 -17.67
N LEU A 378 14.76 10.07 -17.06
CA LEU A 378 14.33 9.35 -15.86
C LEU A 378 14.26 10.26 -14.61
N VAL A 379 15.16 11.24 -14.53
CA VAL A 379 15.29 12.14 -13.39
C VAL A 379 14.59 13.48 -13.69
N PRO A 380 13.61 13.90 -12.86
CA PRO A 380 12.94 15.19 -13.06
C PRO A 380 13.91 16.37 -12.98
N LEU A 381 13.58 17.47 -13.68
CA LEU A 381 14.44 18.68 -13.81
C LEU A 381 15.08 19.10 -12.48
N SER A 382 14.26 19.27 -11.43
CA SER A 382 14.72 19.78 -10.13
C SER A 382 15.75 18.88 -9.42
N HIS A 383 15.96 17.64 -9.88
CA HIS A 383 16.83 16.66 -9.24
C HIS A 383 17.95 16.17 -10.17
N ARG A 384 18.03 16.68 -11.40
CA ARG A 384 19.09 16.30 -12.35
C ARG A 384 20.47 16.62 -11.82
N ALA A 385 20.71 17.86 -11.39
CA ALA A 385 22.00 18.26 -10.80
C ALA A 385 22.46 17.33 -9.65
N LYS A 386 21.51 16.71 -8.95
CA LYS A 386 21.76 15.78 -7.85
C LYS A 386 22.01 14.34 -8.30
N PHE A 387 21.12 13.76 -9.09
CA PHE A 387 21.13 12.32 -9.41
C PHE A 387 21.63 11.99 -10.81
N ASP A 388 21.51 12.93 -11.75
CA ASP A 388 21.95 12.75 -13.13
C ASP A 388 22.50 14.07 -13.74
N PRO A 389 23.63 14.56 -13.24
CA PRO A 389 24.21 15.84 -13.67
C PRO A 389 24.76 15.80 -15.10
N LYS A 390 24.77 14.62 -15.74
CA LYS A 390 25.20 14.46 -17.14
C LYS A 390 24.04 14.65 -18.12
N ASN A 391 22.80 14.54 -17.65
CA ASN A 391 21.62 14.79 -18.47
C ASN A 391 21.40 16.30 -18.63
N MET A 392 21.83 16.81 -19.79
CA MET A 392 21.74 18.22 -20.17
C MET A 392 20.43 18.56 -20.91
N SER A 393 19.45 17.64 -20.96
CA SER A 393 18.17 17.95 -21.60
C SER A 393 17.53 19.14 -20.88
N PRO A 394 17.04 20.16 -21.61
CA PRO A 394 16.25 21.22 -21.00
C PRO A 394 14.81 20.75 -20.73
N GLU A 395 14.36 19.65 -21.31
CA GLU A 395 12.95 19.30 -21.27
C GLU A 395 12.50 18.81 -19.87
N GLY A 396 11.28 19.19 -19.45
CA GLY A 396 10.64 18.71 -18.22
C GLY A 396 9.65 19.72 -17.65
N TYR A 397 9.36 19.66 -16.35
CA TYR A 397 8.48 20.58 -15.62
C TYR A 397 9.24 21.39 -14.57
N LYS A 398 8.97 22.70 -14.49
CA LYS A 398 9.67 23.66 -13.63
C LYS A 398 9.16 23.68 -12.20
N ILE A 399 9.06 22.49 -11.61
CA ILE A 399 8.46 22.26 -10.30
C ILE A 399 9.37 21.43 -9.41
N HIS A 400 9.48 21.85 -8.16
CA HIS A 400 10.09 21.10 -7.08
C HIS A 400 9.06 20.85 -5.96
N LEU A 401 8.96 19.59 -5.55
CA LEU A 401 8.02 19.07 -4.54
C LEU A 401 6.57 19.02 -5.03
N HIS A 402 5.64 18.92 -4.07
CA HIS A 402 4.26 18.56 -4.33
C HIS A 402 3.32 19.61 -3.74
N SER A 403 2.22 19.88 -4.43
CA SER A 403 1.04 20.53 -3.88
C SER A 403 -0.20 19.72 -4.23
N ILE A 404 -1.17 19.65 -3.32
CA ILE A 404 -2.47 19.03 -3.57
C ILE A 404 -3.59 19.85 -2.95
N GLY A 405 -4.76 19.86 -3.57
CA GLY A 405 -5.95 20.48 -3.01
C GLY A 405 -7.22 20.04 -3.70
N THR A 406 -8.32 20.16 -2.97
CA THR A 406 -9.67 19.91 -3.45
C THR A 406 -10.29 21.21 -3.92
N THR A 407 -10.91 21.20 -5.09
CA THR A 407 -11.69 22.31 -5.62
C THR A 407 -13.10 22.28 -5.05
N ARG A 408 -13.78 23.42 -5.06
CA ARG A 408 -15.16 23.60 -4.57
C ARG A 408 -16.17 22.76 -5.35
N ASP A 409 -15.87 22.40 -6.60
CA ASP A 409 -16.67 21.48 -7.42
C ASP A 409 -16.44 19.99 -7.09
N GLY A 410 -15.52 19.68 -6.18
CA GLY A 410 -15.24 18.30 -5.73
C GLY A 410 -14.13 17.59 -6.50
N ALA A 411 -13.45 18.27 -7.42
CA ALA A 411 -12.27 17.70 -8.06
C ALA A 411 -11.02 17.82 -7.17
N ILE A 412 -9.97 17.10 -7.55
CA ILE A 412 -8.65 17.17 -6.91
C ILE A 412 -7.66 17.68 -7.94
N VAL A 413 -6.84 18.65 -7.57
CA VAL A 413 -5.69 19.09 -8.35
C VAL A 413 -4.41 18.75 -7.61
N ALA A 414 -3.46 18.18 -8.33
CA ALA A 414 -2.14 17.82 -7.83
C ALA A 414 -1.07 18.42 -8.73
N ILE A 415 -0.06 19.02 -8.13
CA ILE A 415 1.14 19.53 -8.81
C ILE A 415 2.33 18.75 -8.27
N ASN A 416 3.19 18.23 -9.14
CA ASN A 416 4.45 17.61 -8.75
C ASN A 416 5.52 17.80 -9.85
N ASN A 417 6.70 17.21 -9.65
CA ASN A 417 7.82 17.30 -10.59
C ASN A 417 7.56 16.73 -12.00
N HIS A 418 6.42 16.07 -12.23
CA HIS A 418 5.96 15.57 -13.53
C HIS A 418 4.83 16.42 -14.13
N GLY A 419 4.49 17.56 -13.54
CA GLY A 419 3.48 18.50 -14.06
C GLY A 419 2.23 18.60 -13.19
N VAL A 420 1.11 18.94 -13.82
CA VAL A 420 -0.18 19.17 -13.15
C VAL A 420 -1.18 18.09 -13.55
N PHE A 421 -1.91 17.61 -12.56
CA PHE A 421 -2.86 16.51 -12.68
C PHE A 421 -4.19 16.90 -12.04
N ARG A 422 -5.29 16.41 -12.60
CA ARG A 422 -6.63 16.63 -12.09
C ARG A 422 -7.40 15.32 -12.03
N SER A 423 -8.19 15.13 -10.98
CA SER A 423 -9.11 14.00 -10.82
C SER A 423 -10.51 14.51 -10.53
N GLU A 424 -11.49 14.03 -11.30
CA GLU A 424 -12.91 14.39 -11.14
C GLU A 424 -13.68 13.37 -10.28
N ASP A 425 -13.02 12.29 -9.85
CA ASP A 425 -13.67 11.12 -9.25
C ASP A 425 -13.01 10.69 -7.94
N ALA A 426 -12.57 11.67 -7.16
CA ALA A 426 -11.92 11.51 -5.85
C ALA A 426 -10.64 10.65 -5.92
N GLY A 427 -9.82 10.88 -6.94
CA GLY A 427 -8.50 10.26 -7.11
C GLY A 427 -8.51 8.85 -7.68
N ARG A 428 -9.64 8.38 -8.26
CA ARG A 428 -9.71 7.05 -8.89
C ARG A 428 -9.10 7.05 -10.28
N THR A 429 -9.33 8.12 -11.05
CA THR A 429 -8.72 8.36 -12.35
C THR A 429 -8.13 9.77 -12.38
N TRP A 430 -7.12 9.95 -13.23
CA TRP A 430 -6.37 11.19 -13.32
C TRP A 430 -6.20 11.62 -14.77
N LYS A 431 -6.32 12.92 -15.00
CA LYS A 431 -6.02 13.62 -16.25
C LYS A 431 -4.75 14.43 -16.04
N HIS A 432 -3.80 14.31 -16.97
CA HIS A 432 -2.59 15.13 -17.00
C HIS A 432 -2.79 16.39 -17.84
N PHE A 433 -2.27 17.53 -17.40
CA PHE A 433 -2.21 18.79 -18.14
C PHE A 433 -0.81 19.01 -18.71
N PRO A 434 -0.52 18.55 -19.94
CA PRO A 434 0.84 18.40 -20.45
C PRO A 434 1.57 19.69 -20.80
N LYS A 435 0.92 20.85 -20.70
CA LYS A 435 1.51 22.17 -20.94
C LYS A 435 1.60 23.01 -19.67
N ALA A 436 1.01 22.56 -18.57
CA ALA A 436 1.04 23.33 -17.32
C ALA A 436 2.44 23.25 -16.69
N LEU A 437 3.03 24.41 -16.38
CA LEU A 437 4.29 24.53 -15.63
C LEU A 437 5.48 23.78 -16.29
N ARG A 438 5.44 23.62 -17.61
CA ARG A 438 6.46 22.91 -18.40
C ARG A 438 7.57 23.86 -18.83
N GLU A 439 8.79 23.35 -19.00
CA GLU A 439 9.97 24.14 -19.35
C GLU A 439 9.73 25.18 -20.46
N ASP A 440 9.05 24.76 -21.53
CA ASP A 440 8.86 25.54 -22.76
C ASP A 440 7.57 26.38 -22.77
N THR A 441 6.71 26.27 -21.76
CA THR A 441 5.46 27.04 -21.62
C THR A 441 5.43 27.90 -20.36
N PHE A 442 6.40 27.72 -19.46
CA PHE A 442 6.51 28.43 -18.20
C PHE A 442 7.84 29.19 -18.13
N PRO A 443 7.88 30.46 -18.59
CA PRO A 443 9.12 31.23 -18.78
C PRO A 443 9.63 31.85 -17.47
N HIS A 444 9.69 31.06 -16.41
CA HIS A 444 10.16 31.46 -15.09
C HIS A 444 11.12 30.41 -14.51
N GLU A 445 11.75 30.69 -13.37
CA GLU A 445 12.58 29.70 -12.66
C GLU A 445 11.74 28.51 -12.16
N MET A 446 12.42 27.44 -11.72
CA MET A 446 11.72 26.37 -11.01
C MET A 446 11.12 26.89 -9.71
N VAL A 447 9.91 26.44 -9.38
CA VAL A 447 9.24 26.81 -8.12
C VAL A 447 9.38 25.69 -7.11
N ASN A 448 9.87 26.01 -5.91
CA ASN A 448 9.77 25.13 -4.75
C ASN A 448 8.44 25.37 -4.05
N LEU A 449 7.54 24.40 -4.17
CA LEU A 449 6.16 24.53 -3.74
C LEU A 449 5.93 24.18 -2.26
N GLY A 450 5.00 24.90 -1.66
CA GLY A 450 4.33 24.51 -0.44
C GLY A 450 3.29 23.41 -0.70
N PRO A 451 2.82 22.74 0.36
CA PRO A 451 2.07 21.50 0.25
C PRO A 451 0.61 21.64 -0.20
N ARG A 452 0.01 22.84 -0.08
CA ARG A 452 -1.44 23.05 -0.24
C ARG A 452 -1.77 23.86 -1.48
N ILE A 453 -2.77 23.41 -2.23
CA ILE A 453 -3.51 24.21 -3.21
C ILE A 453 -4.80 24.70 -2.56
N ILE A 454 -5.09 25.99 -2.69
CA ILE A 454 -6.32 26.63 -2.19
C ILE A 454 -7.21 26.96 -3.38
N ASP A 455 -8.48 26.54 -3.37
CA ASP A 455 -9.49 27.05 -4.31
C ASP A 455 -10.13 28.31 -3.74
N HIS A 456 -9.58 29.46 -4.12
CA HIS A 456 -9.99 30.77 -3.64
C HIS A 456 -11.21 31.28 -4.44
N PRO A 457 -12.28 31.76 -3.76
CA PRO A 457 -13.55 32.04 -4.43
C PRO A 457 -13.49 32.96 -5.65
N GLN A 458 -12.65 34.01 -5.59
CA GLN A 458 -12.50 35.00 -6.66
C GLN A 458 -11.20 34.86 -7.47
N ARG A 459 -10.29 33.96 -7.10
CA ARG A 459 -8.94 33.88 -7.70
C ARG A 459 -8.63 32.50 -8.29
N GLY A 460 -9.59 31.58 -8.23
CA GLY A 460 -9.39 30.21 -8.68
C GLY A 460 -8.38 29.49 -7.79
N LEU A 461 -7.63 28.58 -8.38
CA LEU A 461 -6.65 27.77 -7.67
C LEU A 461 -5.39 28.57 -7.40
N LEU A 462 -4.92 28.54 -6.15
CA LEU A 462 -3.70 29.18 -5.69
C LEU A 462 -2.74 28.13 -5.14
N ALA A 463 -1.52 28.10 -5.66
CA ALA A 463 -0.40 27.36 -5.08
C ALA A 463 0.72 28.34 -4.75
N PHE A 464 1.49 28.05 -3.69
CA PHE A 464 2.44 29.00 -3.13
C PHE A 464 3.83 28.39 -3.05
N GLY A 465 4.86 29.20 -3.19
CA GLY A 465 6.23 28.72 -3.16
C GLY A 465 7.27 29.82 -3.09
N ASN A 466 8.47 29.47 -3.53
CA ASN A 466 9.57 30.40 -3.76
C ASN A 466 10.33 29.96 -5.02
N TRP A 467 10.97 30.89 -5.69
CA TRP A 467 11.89 30.59 -6.78
C TRP A 467 13.06 29.74 -6.25
N PHE A 468 13.47 28.77 -7.06
CA PHE A 468 14.43 27.73 -6.69
C PHE A 468 15.65 27.70 -7.62
N GLY A 469 15.75 28.66 -8.55
CA GLY A 469 16.76 28.67 -9.61
C GLY A 469 16.40 27.79 -10.81
N GLU A 470 17.39 27.62 -11.68
CA GLU A 470 17.33 26.75 -12.87
C GLU A 470 18.04 25.42 -12.60
N VAL A 471 17.99 24.47 -13.52
CA VAL A 471 18.60 23.13 -13.34
C VAL A 471 20.06 23.21 -12.87
N ASN A 472 20.83 24.17 -13.38
CA ASN A 472 22.26 24.34 -13.10
C ASN A 472 22.54 25.22 -11.87
N THR A 473 21.56 25.98 -11.38
CA THR A 473 21.66 26.89 -10.22
C THR A 473 20.65 26.55 -9.13
N ALA A 474 20.11 25.32 -9.19
CA ALA A 474 19.07 24.85 -8.31
C ALA A 474 19.47 25.02 -6.84
N HIS A 475 18.49 25.28 -5.97
CA HIS A 475 18.66 25.65 -4.55
C HIS A 475 19.07 27.12 -4.29
N THR A 476 18.95 28.01 -5.28
CA THR A 476 19.13 29.45 -5.07
C THR A 476 17.77 30.09 -4.77
N LEU A 477 17.45 30.27 -3.48
CA LEU A 477 16.19 30.91 -3.09
C LEU A 477 16.24 32.43 -3.26
N GLN A 478 15.08 32.98 -3.63
CA GLN A 478 14.84 34.42 -3.63
C GLN A 478 14.10 34.85 -2.34
N ASN A 479 14.02 36.17 -2.11
CA ASN A 479 13.28 36.74 -0.99
C ASN A 479 11.83 37.08 -1.38
N SER A 480 11.20 36.25 -2.22
CA SER A 480 9.87 36.48 -2.79
C SER A 480 8.92 35.33 -2.48
N LEU A 481 7.68 35.65 -2.10
CA LEU A 481 6.56 34.71 -2.08
C LEU A 481 6.02 34.55 -3.51
N VAL A 482 6.20 33.37 -4.10
CA VAL A 482 5.64 33.04 -5.41
C VAL A 482 4.21 32.53 -5.24
N ILE A 483 3.31 33.08 -6.05
CA ILE A 483 1.89 32.76 -6.11
C ILE A 483 1.58 32.27 -7.52
N LEU A 484 1.30 30.97 -7.66
CA LEU A 484 0.78 30.39 -8.89
C LEU A 484 -0.74 30.45 -8.83
N SER A 485 -1.37 30.96 -9.88
CA SER A 485 -2.83 31.09 -9.99
C SER A 485 -3.37 30.39 -11.23
N SER A 486 -4.48 29.66 -11.11
CA SER A 486 -5.18 29.03 -12.25
C SER A 486 -6.68 29.28 -12.18
N GLN A 487 -7.26 29.71 -13.30
CA GLN A 487 -8.69 30.04 -13.44
C GLN A 487 -9.49 28.94 -14.15
N ASP A 488 -8.81 27.95 -14.73
CA ASP A 488 -9.38 26.91 -15.60
C ASP A 488 -9.24 25.50 -14.99
N GLY A 489 -9.21 25.44 -13.66
CA GLY A 489 -9.16 24.17 -12.94
C GLY A 489 -7.80 23.47 -12.96
N GLY A 490 -6.73 24.18 -13.32
CA GLY A 490 -5.33 23.72 -13.25
C GLY A 490 -4.68 23.50 -14.62
N GLU A 491 -5.36 23.79 -15.72
CA GLU A 491 -4.84 23.57 -17.08
C GLU A 491 -3.80 24.63 -17.48
N THR A 492 -4.03 25.89 -17.11
CA THR A 492 -3.07 26.98 -17.28
C THR A 492 -2.81 27.70 -15.96
N TRP A 493 -1.58 28.21 -15.82
CA TRP A 493 -1.12 28.88 -14.59
C TRP A 493 -0.41 30.19 -14.92
N THR A 494 -0.74 31.23 -14.17
CA THR A 494 -0.04 32.51 -14.15
C THR A 494 0.72 32.67 -12.85
N THR A 495 1.75 33.51 -12.84
CA THR A 495 2.57 33.75 -11.65
C THR A 495 2.51 35.20 -11.20
N ASP A 496 2.57 35.40 -9.90
CA ASP A 496 2.85 36.68 -9.25
C ASP A 496 3.89 36.42 -8.16
N ASP A 497 4.83 37.33 -7.95
CA ASP A 497 5.82 37.22 -6.88
C ASP A 497 5.87 38.50 -6.05
N ARG A 498 5.87 38.32 -4.72
CA ARG A 498 5.75 39.41 -3.75
C ARG A 498 6.96 39.41 -2.83
N PRO A 499 7.67 40.56 -2.65
CA PRO A 499 8.74 40.67 -1.67
C PRO A 499 8.31 40.19 -0.28
N ALA A 500 8.88 39.08 0.17
CA ALA A 500 8.71 38.56 1.53
C ALA A 500 9.82 39.06 2.47
N GLY A 501 10.97 39.48 1.92
CA GLY A 501 12.06 40.06 2.69
C GLY A 501 12.98 39.05 3.38
N PHE A 502 12.77 37.75 3.16
CA PHE A 502 13.68 36.68 3.60
C PHE A 502 13.50 35.46 2.68
N PRO A 503 14.51 34.57 2.58
CA PRO A 503 14.38 33.37 1.78
C PRO A 503 13.60 32.30 2.55
N GLN A 504 12.56 31.75 1.92
CA GLN A 504 11.65 30.78 2.54
C GLN A 504 11.50 29.48 1.73
N TYR A 505 11.20 28.38 2.42
CA TYR A 505 10.86 27.08 1.80
C TYR A 505 9.44 26.66 2.16
N GLU A 506 8.76 26.05 1.19
CA GLU A 506 7.58 25.20 1.38
C GLU A 506 6.51 25.86 2.28
N PRO A 507 5.99 27.05 1.92
CA PRO A 507 5.04 27.78 2.75
C PRO A 507 3.75 26.96 2.95
N ALA A 508 3.46 26.59 4.20
CA ALA A 508 2.20 25.93 4.56
C ALA A 508 1.11 26.99 4.62
N ALA A 509 0.17 26.94 3.68
CA ALA A 509 -0.88 27.94 3.50
C ALA A 509 -2.22 27.52 4.11
N LEU A 510 -2.99 28.50 4.58
CA LEU A 510 -4.36 28.35 5.08
C LEU A 510 -5.19 29.57 4.65
N LEU A 511 -6.34 29.36 4.02
CA LEU A 511 -7.30 30.42 3.75
C LEU A 511 -8.19 30.62 4.99
N PHE A 512 -8.23 31.83 5.53
CA PHE A 512 -9.05 32.20 6.68
C PHE A 512 -9.54 33.64 6.54
N ASN A 513 -10.85 33.87 6.61
CA ASN A 513 -11.48 35.19 6.46
C ASN A 513 -10.99 35.99 5.23
N ASP A 514 -10.93 35.35 4.05
CA ASP A 514 -10.42 35.93 2.79
C ASP A 514 -8.94 36.32 2.77
N GLU A 515 -8.18 36.03 3.83
CA GLU A 515 -6.73 36.17 3.89
C GLU A 515 -6.06 34.82 3.78
N VAL A 516 -4.90 34.77 3.12
CA VAL A 516 -4.05 33.58 3.11
C VAL A 516 -2.98 33.76 4.18
N LEU A 517 -3.04 32.89 5.17
CA LEU A 517 -2.08 32.81 6.25
C LEU A 517 -1.04 31.74 5.92
N PHE A 518 0.20 31.97 6.35
CA PHE A 518 1.31 31.06 6.11
C PHE A 518 2.09 30.81 7.39
N VAL A 519 2.59 29.58 7.53
CA VAL A 519 3.74 29.27 8.38
C VAL A 519 4.82 28.68 7.49
N THR A 520 6.02 29.27 7.51
CA THR A 520 7.08 28.94 6.57
C THR A 520 8.43 28.91 7.25
N ARG A 521 9.36 28.14 6.69
CA ARG A 521 10.71 27.98 7.22
C ARG A 521 11.60 29.14 6.75
N ASP A 522 12.27 29.78 7.70
CA ASP A 522 13.30 30.79 7.42
C ASP A 522 14.62 30.11 7.04
N GLN A 523 15.02 30.26 5.78
CA GLN A 523 16.20 29.60 5.22
C GLN A 523 17.51 30.38 5.44
N THR A 524 17.46 31.53 6.11
CA THR A 524 18.67 32.27 6.48
C THR A 524 19.53 31.48 7.47
N LYS A 525 18.89 30.89 8.48
CA LYS A 525 19.54 30.07 9.53
C LYS A 525 18.94 28.68 9.67
N VAL A 526 17.78 28.42 9.03
CA VAL A 526 17.07 27.13 9.05
C VAL A 526 16.71 26.68 10.48
N ARG A 527 16.50 27.62 11.40
CA ARG A 527 16.28 27.38 12.84
C ARG A 527 14.95 27.90 13.38
N SER A 528 14.14 28.49 12.52
CA SER A 528 12.90 29.13 12.93
C SER A 528 11.85 29.05 11.83
N HIS A 529 10.61 29.04 12.27
CA HIS A 529 9.48 29.37 11.41
C HIS A 529 9.14 30.85 11.54
N LYS A 530 8.73 31.45 10.44
CA LYS A 530 8.05 32.74 10.40
C LYS A 530 6.61 32.50 9.98
N GLN A 531 5.72 33.40 10.38
CA GLN A 531 4.36 33.40 9.88
C GLN A 531 4.13 34.62 9.01
N MET A 532 3.22 34.49 8.04
CA MET A 532 2.91 35.58 7.11
C MET A 532 1.41 35.68 6.88
N ALA A 533 0.91 36.89 6.67
CA ALA A 533 -0.45 37.14 6.20
C ALA A 533 -0.41 37.86 4.84
N TRP A 534 -1.27 37.43 3.92
CA TRP A 534 -1.43 38.07 2.61
C TRP A 534 -2.90 38.24 2.27
N ASN A 535 -3.30 39.48 2.00
CA ASN A 535 -4.69 39.89 1.77
C ASN A 535 -4.89 40.48 0.38
N LYS A 536 -4.49 39.72 -0.66
CA LYS A 536 -4.72 39.99 -2.09
C LYS A 536 -3.84 41.05 -2.72
N GLU A 537 -3.70 42.24 -2.11
CA GLU A 537 -2.96 43.37 -2.67
C GLU A 537 -1.76 43.72 -1.79
N GLY A 538 -0.58 43.79 -2.39
CA GLY A 538 0.66 44.16 -1.70
C GLY A 538 1.52 42.98 -1.27
N ASN A 539 2.49 43.29 -0.42
CA ASN A 539 3.50 42.35 0.06
C ASN A 539 2.96 41.60 1.29
N PRO A 540 3.36 40.33 1.51
CA PRO A 540 3.00 39.61 2.73
C PRO A 540 3.53 40.33 3.97
N ILE A 541 2.70 40.44 5.01
CA ILE A 541 3.12 40.92 6.33
C ILE A 541 3.81 39.77 7.04
N VAL A 542 5.08 39.93 7.39
CA VAL A 542 5.90 38.89 8.02
C VAL A 542 6.02 39.14 9.51
N ILE A 543 5.75 38.11 10.31
CA ILE A 543 5.81 38.17 11.78
C ILE A 543 6.80 37.09 12.28
N ASP A 544 7.70 37.50 13.16
CA ASP A 544 8.59 36.59 13.87
C ASP A 544 7.85 35.74 14.89
N THR A 545 8.24 34.47 15.01
CA THR A 545 7.59 33.55 15.94
C THR A 545 8.53 33.06 17.03
N ASN A 546 7.94 32.52 18.10
CA ASN A 546 8.67 31.75 19.11
C ASN A 546 8.96 30.29 18.68
N LEU A 547 8.61 29.87 17.46
CA LEU A 547 8.83 28.52 16.91
C LEU A 547 10.29 28.30 16.49
N LYS A 548 11.20 28.35 17.46
CA LYS A 548 12.65 28.22 17.26
C LYS A 548 13.11 26.79 17.58
N ASN A 549 14.18 26.35 16.93
CA ASN A 549 14.87 25.09 17.24
C ASN A 549 16.38 25.37 17.37
N PRO A 550 17.09 24.74 18.32
CA PRO A 550 18.53 24.95 18.46
C PRO A 550 19.34 24.50 17.22
N ARG A 551 18.79 23.60 16.39
CA ARG A 551 19.51 22.99 15.27
C ARG A 551 18.88 23.23 13.90
N TYR A 552 17.81 22.53 13.57
CA TYR A 552 17.12 22.64 12.28
C TYR A 552 15.61 22.49 12.45
N VAL A 553 14.85 23.27 11.68
CA VAL A 553 13.40 23.11 11.52
C VAL A 553 13.05 22.52 10.16
N ASP A 554 11.90 21.86 10.09
CA ASP A 554 11.29 21.44 8.82
C ASP A 554 9.92 22.03 8.58
N THR A 555 9.35 21.76 7.41
CA THR A 555 7.99 22.14 7.07
C THR A 555 6.98 21.62 8.08
N VAL A 556 5.94 22.41 8.28
CA VAL A 556 4.86 22.16 9.21
C VAL A 556 3.59 21.82 8.45
N ASP A 557 2.73 21.03 9.08
CA ASP A 557 1.32 21.08 8.74
C ASP A 557 0.73 22.34 9.41
N PHE A 558 -0.18 23.02 8.71
CA PHE A 558 -0.89 24.19 9.23
C PHE A 558 -2.38 24.07 8.93
N SER A 559 -3.20 24.14 9.97
CA SER A 559 -4.65 23.97 9.89
C SER A 559 -5.40 24.85 10.89
N PHE A 560 -6.68 25.08 10.62
CA PHE A 560 -7.63 25.60 11.60
C PHE A 560 -8.36 24.44 12.25
N ASN A 561 -8.36 24.39 13.59
CA ASN A 561 -9.10 23.39 14.33
C ASN A 561 -10.50 23.92 14.69
N PRO A 562 -11.58 23.34 14.13
CA PRO A 562 -12.93 23.85 14.32
C PRO A 562 -13.50 23.58 15.72
N VAL A 563 -12.89 22.68 16.51
CA VAL A 563 -13.32 22.40 17.89
C VAL A 563 -12.70 23.40 18.85
N THR A 564 -11.39 23.61 18.77
CA THR A 564 -10.68 24.57 19.65
C THR A 564 -10.82 26.01 19.18
N LYS A 565 -11.21 26.23 17.92
CA LYS A 565 -11.21 27.53 17.23
C LYS A 565 -9.82 28.18 17.17
N ARG A 566 -8.78 27.35 17.15
CA ARG A 566 -7.38 27.77 17.13
C ARG A 566 -6.71 27.37 15.83
N PHE A 567 -5.73 28.16 15.45
CA PHE A 567 -4.73 27.76 14.48
C PHE A 567 -3.81 26.75 15.11
N GLU A 568 -3.58 25.63 14.45
CA GLU A 568 -2.74 24.55 14.94
C GLU A 568 -1.71 24.14 13.90
N ILE A 569 -0.50 23.86 14.38
CA ILE A 569 0.56 23.30 13.55
C ILE A 569 1.07 22.00 14.14
N VAL A 570 1.42 21.07 13.24
CA VAL A 570 2.21 19.90 13.60
C VAL A 570 3.62 20.14 13.09
N ARG A 571 4.58 20.12 14.02
CA ARG A 571 5.96 20.51 13.77
C ARG A 571 6.90 19.42 14.24
N SER A 572 7.86 19.08 13.41
CA SER A 572 8.94 18.17 13.78
C SER A 572 10.05 18.90 14.53
N GLU A 573 10.59 18.23 15.55
CA GLU A 573 11.85 18.57 16.21
C GLU A 573 12.87 17.52 15.82
N ARG A 574 13.38 17.61 14.59
CA ARG A 574 14.21 16.58 13.93
C ARG A 574 15.38 16.13 14.80
N TYR A 575 16.05 17.07 15.49
CA TYR A 575 17.18 16.76 16.35
C TYR A 575 16.81 15.83 17.53
N HIS A 576 15.60 15.97 18.07
CA HIS A 576 15.09 15.12 19.15
C HIS A 576 14.34 13.89 18.62
N MET A 577 14.12 13.79 17.31
CA MET A 577 13.24 12.77 16.70
C MET A 577 11.83 12.81 17.30
N GLU A 578 11.29 14.01 17.52
CA GLU A 578 9.95 14.21 18.08
C GLU A 578 9.01 14.96 17.13
N LEU A 579 7.72 14.71 17.29
CA LEU A 579 6.65 15.43 16.59
C LEU A 579 5.73 16.10 17.60
N TRP A 580 5.49 17.39 17.44
CA TRP A 580 4.80 18.23 18.42
C TRP A 580 3.61 18.97 17.82
N LEU A 581 2.55 19.09 18.61
CA LEU A 581 1.40 19.92 18.32
C LEU A 581 1.58 21.28 18.99
N TRP A 582 1.32 22.36 18.24
CA TRP A 582 1.33 23.73 18.74
C TRP A 582 0.05 24.44 18.32
N SER A 583 -0.35 25.47 19.07
CA SER A 583 -1.54 26.24 18.77
C SER A 583 -1.37 27.76 19.00
N ILE A 584 -2.15 28.56 18.30
CA ILE A 584 -2.30 30.00 18.55
C ILE A 584 -3.77 30.41 18.36
N ASP A 585 -4.25 31.36 19.18
CA ASP A 585 -5.57 31.95 18.98
C ASP A 585 -5.52 32.86 17.74
N PRO A 586 -6.51 32.83 16.83
CA PRO A 586 -6.55 33.75 15.70
C PRO A 586 -6.39 35.23 16.09
N LYS A 587 -6.91 35.64 17.25
CA LYS A 587 -6.77 37.03 17.74
C LYS A 587 -5.33 37.39 18.12
N ASP A 588 -4.51 36.40 18.43
CA ASP A 588 -3.13 36.55 18.88
C ASP A 588 -2.14 36.36 17.72
N TRP A 589 -2.63 36.19 16.47
CA TRP A 589 -1.79 35.95 15.28
C TRP A 589 -0.63 36.94 15.19
N GLU A 590 -0.91 38.24 15.28
CA GLU A 590 0.07 39.33 15.22
C GLU A 590 1.24 39.20 16.22
N THR A 591 1.08 38.43 17.31
CA THR A 591 2.10 38.28 18.35
C THR A 591 3.20 37.28 18.01
N GLY A 592 2.92 36.33 17.10
CA GLY A 592 3.80 35.19 16.81
C GLY A 592 4.09 34.27 18.00
N GLN A 593 3.32 34.35 19.10
CA GLN A 593 3.53 33.56 20.30
C GLN A 593 2.68 32.29 20.30
N TRP A 594 3.24 31.20 19.80
CA TRP A 594 2.60 29.89 19.76
C TRP A 594 2.73 29.16 21.10
N THR A 595 1.67 28.44 21.48
CA THR A 595 1.65 27.55 22.64
C THR A 595 2.06 26.15 22.23
N ARG A 596 3.01 25.54 22.94
CA ARG A 596 3.38 24.12 22.77
C ARG A 596 2.39 23.26 23.54
N GLU A 597 1.57 22.48 22.84
CA GLU A 597 0.46 21.74 23.45
C GLU A 597 0.92 20.40 24.01
N CYS A 598 1.31 19.47 23.13
CA CYS A 598 1.77 18.15 23.52
C CYS A 598 2.68 17.53 22.46
N ARG A 599 3.48 16.54 22.89
CA ARG A 599 4.27 15.69 21.98
C ARG A 599 3.34 14.62 21.44
N LEU A 600 3.17 14.51 20.12
CA LEU A 600 2.36 13.46 19.52
C LEU A 600 3.10 12.11 19.56
N LEU A 601 4.40 12.11 19.27
CA LEU A 601 5.27 10.94 19.37
C LEU A 601 6.75 11.33 19.49
N GLY A 602 7.58 10.38 19.89
CA GLY A 602 9.05 10.44 19.84
C GLY A 602 9.63 9.11 19.35
N CYS A 603 10.54 9.16 18.39
CA CYS A 603 11.19 8.00 17.80
C CYS A 603 12.63 7.82 18.28
N GLU A 604 13.09 6.57 18.24
CA GLU A 604 14.49 6.24 18.41
C GLU A 604 15.32 6.77 17.24
N GLY A 605 16.63 6.89 17.48
CA GLY A 605 17.59 7.24 16.46
C GLY A 605 18.14 8.65 16.57
N LYS A 606 18.94 9.00 15.57
CA LYS A 606 19.68 10.25 15.48
C LYS A 606 19.46 10.87 14.11
N PHE A 607 19.14 12.16 14.12
CA PHE A 607 18.91 12.95 12.91
C PHE A 607 20.05 12.76 11.89
N TYR A 608 19.67 12.37 10.67
CA TYR A 608 20.52 12.13 9.51
C TYR A 608 21.56 10.99 9.64
N GLN A 609 21.57 10.29 10.78
CA GLN A 609 22.40 9.09 10.99
C GLN A 609 21.56 7.82 10.88
N THR A 610 20.38 7.81 11.47
CA THR A 610 19.47 6.65 11.42
C THR A 610 18.13 6.99 10.79
N ALA A 611 17.71 8.27 10.85
CA ALA A 611 16.46 8.73 10.28
C ALA A 611 16.54 10.18 9.78
N ASP A 612 15.80 10.51 8.74
CA ASP A 612 15.73 11.88 8.20
C ASP A 612 14.95 12.84 9.13
N GLY A 613 14.06 12.33 9.98
CA GLY A 613 13.13 13.12 10.79
C GLY A 613 11.68 12.91 10.32
N PHE A 614 10.80 13.87 10.62
CA PHE A 614 9.40 13.83 10.17
C PHE A 614 9.09 15.09 9.37
N HIS A 615 8.41 14.92 8.24
CA HIS A 615 7.89 16.04 7.46
C HIS A 615 6.38 16.00 7.48
N PRO A 616 5.75 16.66 8.47
CA PRO A 616 4.32 16.92 8.45
C PRO A 616 4.09 18.03 7.42
N ALA A 617 3.57 17.70 6.24
CA ALA A 617 3.41 18.69 5.16
C ALA A 617 1.95 18.90 4.75
N GLY A 618 1.05 17.92 4.88
CA GLY A 618 -0.36 18.16 4.51
C GLY A 618 -1.32 17.26 5.27
N ALA A 619 -1.76 17.71 6.44
CA ALA A 619 -2.84 17.06 7.18
C ALA A 619 -4.21 17.50 6.65
N VAL A 620 -5.21 16.67 6.94
CA VAL A 620 -6.61 16.92 6.63
C VAL A 620 -7.44 16.89 7.90
N ILE A 621 -8.46 17.74 7.95
CA ILE A 621 -9.43 17.82 9.03
C ILE A 621 -10.68 17.06 8.58
N ASP A 622 -11.10 16.07 9.37
CA ASP A 622 -12.39 15.40 9.23
C ASP A 622 -13.30 15.90 10.36
N GLU A 623 -14.05 16.97 10.08
CA GLU A 623 -14.94 17.59 11.05
C GLU A 623 -16.06 16.64 11.49
N LYS A 624 -16.55 15.79 10.58
CA LYS A 624 -17.63 14.84 10.85
C LYS A 624 -17.22 13.81 11.90
N LYS A 625 -15.98 13.32 11.81
CA LYS A 625 -15.42 12.37 12.77
C LYS A 625 -14.73 13.05 13.95
N GLY A 626 -14.58 14.37 13.93
CA GLY A 626 -13.92 15.13 14.99
C GLY A 626 -12.43 14.82 15.09
N VAL A 627 -11.76 14.52 13.98
CA VAL A 627 -10.33 14.13 13.96
C VAL A 627 -9.52 14.92 12.93
N GLN A 628 -8.21 14.98 13.14
CA GLN A 628 -7.21 15.36 12.15
C GLN A 628 -6.41 14.12 11.73
N HIS A 629 -6.22 13.93 10.43
CA HIS A 629 -5.29 12.96 9.88
C HIS A 629 -4.02 13.65 9.39
N ILE A 630 -2.90 13.37 10.05
CA ILE A 630 -1.57 13.91 9.77
C ILE A 630 -0.77 12.85 9.02
N PHE A 631 -0.07 13.24 7.97
CA PHE A 631 0.78 12.33 7.20
C PHE A 631 2.24 12.70 7.39
N ILE A 632 3.05 11.69 7.70
CA ILE A 632 4.49 11.81 7.88
C ILE A 632 5.19 10.68 7.13
N TYR A 633 6.50 10.82 6.92
CA TYR A 633 7.34 9.68 6.59
C TYR A 633 8.41 9.48 7.66
N SER A 634 8.94 8.27 7.70
CA SER A 634 10.07 7.94 8.57
C SER A 634 10.88 6.78 8.00
N GLY A 635 12.18 6.80 8.30
CA GLY A 635 13.17 5.86 7.77
C GLY A 635 14.51 6.54 7.49
N HIS A 636 15.45 5.76 6.96
CA HIS A 636 16.83 6.20 6.77
C HIS A 636 16.90 7.25 5.64
N PRO A 637 17.66 8.36 5.80
CA PRO A 637 17.70 9.43 4.79
C PRO A 637 18.22 8.97 3.42
N ASN A 638 19.05 7.92 3.39
CA ASN A 638 19.58 7.32 2.16
C ASN A 638 19.13 5.87 1.96
N GLY A 639 18.11 5.44 2.70
CA GLY A 639 17.62 4.07 2.65
C GLY A 639 16.11 4.06 2.71
N PRO A 640 15.52 2.89 3.00
CA PRO A 640 14.09 2.75 2.91
C PRO A 640 13.39 3.63 3.95
N ALA A 641 12.34 4.30 3.50
CA ALA A 641 11.47 5.14 4.31
C ALA A 641 10.02 4.91 3.92
N GLY A 642 9.14 4.84 4.92
CA GLY A 642 7.72 4.57 4.76
C GLY A 642 6.85 5.78 5.10
N ILE A 643 5.62 5.77 4.59
CA ILE A 643 4.59 6.77 4.86
C ILE A 643 3.64 6.28 5.95
N PHE A 644 3.35 7.14 6.92
CA PHE A 644 2.49 6.87 8.06
C PHE A 644 1.43 7.95 8.22
N ARG A 645 0.28 7.54 8.75
CA ARG A 645 -0.81 8.39 9.19
C ARG A 645 -0.82 8.43 10.71
N ILE A 646 -0.92 9.62 11.28
CA ILE A 646 -1.28 9.84 12.68
C ILE A 646 -2.68 10.44 12.67
N THR A 647 -3.65 9.76 13.28
CA THR A 647 -5.00 10.30 13.49
C THR A 647 -5.13 10.75 14.91
N ARG A 648 -5.61 11.97 15.14
CA ARG A 648 -5.81 12.49 16.50
C ARG A 648 -7.13 13.24 16.62
N THR A 649 -7.69 13.28 17.83
CA THR A 649 -8.90 14.07 18.12
C THR A 649 -8.68 15.57 17.90
N LEU A 650 -9.71 16.28 17.45
CA LEU A 650 -9.72 17.75 17.41
C LEU A 650 -9.86 18.37 18.82
N ASP A 651 -10.21 17.60 19.85
CA ASP A 651 -10.16 18.05 21.25
C ASP A 651 -8.71 18.02 21.77
N THR A 652 -7.95 19.06 21.41
CA THR A 652 -6.54 19.22 21.78
C THR A 652 -6.33 19.19 23.29
N ARG A 653 -7.25 19.77 24.08
CA ARG A 653 -7.13 19.81 25.55
C ARG A 653 -7.22 18.41 26.17
N ARG A 654 -8.18 17.61 25.71
CA ARG A 654 -8.34 16.22 26.17
C ARG A 654 -7.16 15.36 25.74
N LEU A 655 -6.67 15.52 24.51
CA LEU A 655 -5.48 14.84 24.03
C LEU A 655 -4.25 15.16 24.91
N THR A 656 -3.99 16.45 25.15
CA THR A 656 -2.87 16.91 25.99
C THR A 656 -2.95 16.34 27.40
N THR A 657 -4.14 16.29 27.99
CA THR A 657 -4.35 15.75 29.34
C THR A 657 -4.03 14.25 29.42
N VAL A 658 -4.47 13.44 28.46
CA VAL A 658 -4.18 11.99 28.46
C VAL A 658 -2.70 11.71 28.16
N ILE A 659 -2.08 12.51 27.29
CA ILE A 659 -0.66 12.37 26.97
C ILE A 659 0.22 12.69 28.19
N SER A 660 -0.13 13.72 28.97
CA SER A 660 0.66 14.19 30.12
C SER A 660 0.53 13.31 31.38
N GLN A 661 -0.55 12.54 31.54
CA GLN A 661 -0.82 11.68 32.71
C GLN A 661 0.24 10.62 33.05
N GLY A 662 1.22 10.36 32.17
CA GLY A 662 2.31 9.42 32.42
C GLY A 662 3.71 10.05 32.36
N GLN A 663 3.81 11.38 32.36
CA GLN A 663 5.07 12.07 32.59
C GLN A 663 5.23 12.25 34.11
N GLU A 664 5.81 11.26 34.80
CA GLU A 664 6.40 11.56 36.10
C GLU A 664 7.41 12.68 35.93
N THR A 665 7.38 13.63 36.86
CA THR A 665 8.18 14.84 36.94
C THR A 665 9.66 14.57 36.66
N VAL A 666 10.09 14.74 35.40
CA VAL A 666 11.49 15.03 35.11
C VAL A 666 11.64 16.53 35.34
N SER A 667 12.26 16.87 36.47
CA SER A 667 12.60 18.23 36.86
C SER A 667 13.22 18.99 35.69
N ASN A 668 12.67 20.16 35.38
CA ASN A 668 13.37 21.20 34.64
C ASN A 668 14.69 21.49 35.38
N ASN A 669 15.81 21.06 34.82
CA ASN A 669 17.11 21.63 35.10
C ASN A 669 17.86 21.82 33.77
N HIS A 670 17.91 23.11 33.40
CA HIS A 670 18.75 23.79 32.40
C HIS A 670 18.31 23.78 30.94
#